data_AF-A0A1V5E578-F1
#
_entry.id   AF-A0A1V5E578-F1
#
_cell.length_a   1.000
_cell.length_b   1.000
_cell.length_c   1.000
_cell.angle_alpha   90.00
_cell.angle_beta   90.00
_cell.angle_gamma   90.00
#
_symmetry.space_group_name_H-M   'P 1'
#
loop_
_entity.id
_entity.type
_entity.pdbx_description
1 polymer ?
#
loop_
_entity_poly.entity_id
_entity_poly.type
_entity_poly.pdbx_seq_one_letter_code
_entity_poly.pdbx_strand_id
1 'polypeptide(L)'
;MNEYLNSRNFPCASEKEEKRLAEELESVLVEDCQGNLFHRLGKYQRILSDNRQRNLWEGIFKRLNTLFMCGRNALLDGPMIGVSLAIRDSDYFRSTARLFGRDRSAIAALEMMATCWNETFANTGIWMGKTFEPVSREVAASRTENDPETLEQYSPATTRGGRNFFRNPPNANLLQSLGLPVLTNLWRLRSRPLDRSAAGFLGELLPENLEKEKNIPYTMTGGLFLAQPGISVVPEMKGKAVYQLNYRWPALDPVYPMTRLVDELVQIAPGIYLGQLVMATRHYSLGAFRTTVPGLEQSRWEIGEPYSPGQTKIDYGYQNNGFFLMIDPLFAREAYDDEAFPDLRPRPGESGYRELGYDQPPAGSSTVVLPGINSIRAGSPESPEEILYWQGNDVLRRKFTTFCLEPSTREDGDVRELLREGESILEMLARIQKEIAAQSRLDDSLRHFEKLNRLFRSGIAPHVSHGKFQGQGKGFNARFDAPETLLWYGQEEPCRSFDYYHGATLNLHLGFGDTLRQGIVEKLESSSLFPSGLACLLAKDLRGPNVLDAVWASIGRFIFPWAGKSFERISGRKLSMLLDESSDLEERYPERVAELRNHPASWPHYDLVKKNRNRFWTGEGPYARYLKSGSWDSGMTEEDKAFWNREAENSWVFGNNIQDSRILAADQGMRMLDMNYSPPIPSIQQLTDSGPSPFVRQGYIFLGVADRESILPMNNDGEKKKRVFQFHYRYPLIGGPAPIGLCLDELVEIAEGLFLGQLIYSTVPQIPFHSSVDPAEYKYQLFGYFLLLDNAWERHRQAIGFDINRP
;
A
#
# COMPACT_ATOMS: atom_id res chain seq x y z
N MET A 1 -12.13 -38.97 -13.12
CA MET A 1 -12.71 -38.75 -11.77
C MET A 1 -12.19 -39.79 -10.77
N ASN A 2 -11.97 -39.43 -9.51
CA ASN A 2 -11.52 -40.34 -8.45
C ASN A 2 -12.23 -40.04 -7.10
N GLU A 3 -11.83 -40.71 -6.02
CA GLU A 3 -12.43 -40.54 -4.68
C GLU A 3 -12.29 -39.11 -4.11
N TYR A 4 -11.31 -38.33 -4.58
CA TYR A 4 -11.02 -36.98 -4.09
C TYR A 4 -11.59 -35.89 -5.01
N LEU A 5 -11.57 -36.12 -6.33
CA LEU A 5 -11.97 -35.17 -7.37
C LEU A 5 -13.19 -35.68 -8.15
N ASN A 6 -14.33 -35.06 -7.91
CA ASN A 6 -15.60 -35.38 -8.54
C ASN A 6 -16.48 -34.12 -8.69
N SER A 7 -17.10 -33.91 -9.84
CA SER A 7 -18.02 -32.78 -10.08
C SER A 7 -19.21 -32.76 -9.11
N ARG A 8 -19.61 -33.92 -8.59
CA ARG A 8 -20.67 -34.07 -7.58
C ARG A 8 -20.32 -33.46 -6.22
N ASN A 9 -19.05 -33.15 -5.98
CA ASN A 9 -18.62 -32.43 -4.78
C ASN A 9 -18.96 -30.94 -4.85
N PHE A 10 -19.51 -30.46 -5.97
CA PHE A 10 -19.99 -29.10 -6.17
C PHE A 10 -21.53 -29.06 -6.34
N PRO A 11 -22.25 -28.18 -5.62
CA PRO A 11 -23.70 -28.03 -5.74
C PRO A 11 -24.09 -27.32 -7.05
N CYS A 12 -24.19 -28.10 -8.13
CA CYS A 12 -24.63 -27.60 -9.44
C CYS A 12 -26.16 -27.35 -9.43
N ALA A 13 -26.60 -26.29 -10.12
CA ALA A 13 -28.04 -25.97 -10.21
C ALA A 13 -28.79 -26.86 -11.22
N SER A 14 -28.06 -27.60 -12.07
CA SER A 14 -28.63 -28.49 -13.09
C SER A 14 -27.63 -29.58 -13.51
N GLU A 15 -28.13 -30.69 -14.05
CA GLU A 15 -27.29 -31.76 -14.63
C GLU A 15 -26.38 -31.26 -15.76
N LYS A 16 -26.84 -30.27 -16.54
CA LYS A 16 -26.04 -29.65 -17.60
C LYS A 16 -24.81 -28.91 -17.03
N GLU A 17 -24.97 -28.23 -15.91
CA GLU A 17 -23.87 -27.55 -15.22
C GLU A 17 -22.89 -28.56 -14.63
N GLU A 18 -23.38 -29.64 -14.01
CA GLU A 18 -22.55 -30.72 -13.48
C GLU A 18 -21.74 -31.39 -14.59
N LYS A 19 -22.38 -31.69 -15.73
CA LYS A 19 -21.71 -32.29 -16.88
C LYS A 19 -20.60 -31.39 -17.42
N ARG A 20 -20.86 -30.08 -17.55
CA ARG A 20 -19.83 -29.11 -17.97
C ARG A 20 -18.65 -29.08 -16.99
N LEU A 21 -18.92 -29.07 -15.68
CA LEU A 21 -17.87 -29.11 -14.67
C LEU A 21 -17.08 -30.42 -14.73
N ALA A 22 -17.73 -31.55 -14.98
CA ALA A 22 -17.08 -32.84 -15.16
C ALA A 22 -16.16 -32.85 -16.40
N GLU A 23 -16.59 -32.25 -17.51
CA GLU A 23 -15.78 -32.08 -18.73
C GLU A 23 -14.57 -31.17 -18.47
N GLU A 24 -14.75 -30.06 -17.76
CA GLU A 24 -13.63 -29.19 -17.35
C GLU A 24 -12.65 -29.91 -16.43
N LEU A 25 -13.14 -30.68 -15.45
CA LEU A 25 -12.29 -31.48 -14.57
C LEU A 25 -11.49 -32.52 -15.35
N GLU A 26 -12.12 -33.23 -16.29
CA GLU A 26 -11.44 -34.24 -17.09
C GLU A 26 -10.35 -33.62 -17.97
N SER A 27 -10.59 -32.44 -18.56
CA SER A 27 -9.55 -31.67 -19.27
C SER A 27 -8.36 -31.34 -18.37
N VAL A 28 -8.61 -30.84 -17.15
CA VAL A 28 -7.54 -30.57 -16.17
C VAL A 28 -6.76 -31.85 -15.84
N LEU A 29 -7.46 -32.96 -15.60
CA LEU A 29 -6.82 -34.23 -15.24
C LEU A 29 -5.95 -34.80 -16.37
N VAL A 30 -6.43 -34.73 -17.61
CA VAL A 30 -5.72 -35.23 -18.79
C VAL A 30 -4.53 -34.32 -19.16
N GLU A 31 -4.70 -33.00 -19.11
CA GLU A 31 -3.65 -32.06 -19.50
C GLU A 31 -2.56 -31.92 -18.42
N ASP A 32 -2.98 -31.85 -17.16
CA ASP A 32 -2.13 -31.38 -16.08
C ASP A 32 -1.84 -32.42 -15.01
N CYS A 33 -2.69 -33.43 -14.81
CA CYS A 33 -2.48 -34.46 -13.78
C CYS A 33 -1.87 -35.76 -14.31
N GLN A 34 -1.35 -35.78 -15.55
CA GLN A 34 -0.48 -36.86 -16.01
C GLN A 34 0.89 -36.73 -15.35
N GLY A 35 1.18 -37.60 -14.37
CA GLY A 35 2.44 -37.68 -13.64
C GLY A 35 2.32 -37.35 -12.14
N ASN A 36 3.39 -36.81 -11.56
CA ASN A 36 3.43 -36.44 -10.14
C ASN A 36 2.69 -35.12 -9.89
N LEU A 37 1.62 -35.15 -9.08
CA LEU A 37 0.80 -33.98 -8.76
C LEU A 37 1.60 -32.87 -8.03
N PHE A 38 2.59 -33.22 -7.21
CA PHE A 38 3.46 -32.25 -6.54
C PHE A 38 4.24 -31.42 -7.55
N HIS A 39 4.83 -32.06 -8.57
CA HIS A 39 5.62 -31.37 -9.58
C HIS A 39 4.75 -30.43 -10.42
N ARG A 40 3.50 -30.83 -10.68
CA ARG A 40 2.53 -30.05 -11.43
C ARG A 40 2.06 -28.82 -10.66
N LEU A 41 1.72 -28.98 -9.39
CA LEU A 41 1.38 -27.86 -8.51
C LEU A 41 2.59 -26.94 -8.26
N GLY A 42 3.81 -27.50 -8.17
CA GLY A 42 5.07 -26.75 -8.17
C GLY A 42 5.26 -25.92 -9.44
N LYS A 43 4.96 -26.48 -10.60
CA LYS A 43 4.97 -25.74 -11.87
C LYS A 43 3.95 -24.59 -11.86
N TYR A 44 2.75 -24.79 -11.33
CA TYR A 44 1.77 -23.71 -11.18
C TYR A 44 2.28 -22.61 -10.28
N GLN A 45 2.81 -22.94 -9.11
CA GLN A 45 3.40 -21.97 -8.19
C GLN A 45 4.49 -21.15 -8.87
N ARG A 46 5.44 -21.79 -9.58
CA ARG A 46 6.51 -21.09 -10.33
C ARG A 46 5.99 -20.15 -11.41
N ILE A 47 4.94 -20.53 -12.14
CA ILE A 47 4.33 -19.66 -13.16
C ILE A 47 3.60 -18.50 -12.51
N LEU A 48 2.86 -18.76 -11.42
CA LEU A 48 2.11 -17.75 -10.69
C LEU A 48 3.01 -16.79 -9.89
N SER A 49 4.22 -17.22 -9.50
CA SER A 49 5.23 -16.38 -8.85
C SER A 49 6.11 -15.61 -9.84
N ASP A 50 6.07 -15.93 -11.14
CA ASP A 50 6.79 -15.21 -12.19
C ASP A 50 5.90 -14.17 -12.87
N ASN A 51 6.08 -12.90 -12.51
CA ASN A 51 5.35 -11.77 -13.07
C ASN A 51 5.46 -11.66 -14.61
N ARG A 52 6.50 -12.24 -15.23
CA ARG A 52 6.68 -12.25 -16.69
C ARG A 52 5.76 -13.24 -17.41
N GLN A 53 5.18 -14.20 -16.69
CA GLN A 53 4.29 -15.24 -17.23
C GLN A 53 2.81 -14.96 -16.93
N ARG A 54 2.48 -13.70 -16.64
CA ARG A 54 1.16 -13.24 -16.24
C ARG A 54 0.03 -13.59 -17.21
N ASN A 55 0.33 -13.67 -18.50
CA ASN A 55 -0.61 -14.09 -19.53
C ASN A 55 -1.13 -15.54 -19.33
N LEU A 56 -0.42 -16.36 -18.55
CA LEU A 56 -0.80 -17.73 -18.22
C LEU A 56 -1.61 -17.84 -16.92
N TRP A 57 -1.65 -16.80 -16.09
CA TRP A 57 -2.21 -16.86 -14.75
C TRP A 57 -3.71 -17.17 -14.74
N GLU A 58 -4.49 -16.53 -15.62
CA GLU A 58 -5.94 -16.74 -15.67
C GLU A 58 -6.31 -18.20 -15.96
N GLY A 59 -5.59 -18.83 -16.89
CA GLY A 59 -5.76 -20.25 -17.20
C GLY A 59 -5.47 -21.14 -15.99
N ILE A 60 -4.38 -20.86 -15.25
CA ILE A 60 -4.03 -21.62 -14.05
C ILE A 60 -5.05 -21.39 -12.92
N PHE A 61 -5.50 -20.14 -12.69
CA PHE A 61 -6.54 -19.86 -11.71
C PHE A 61 -7.84 -20.57 -12.04
N LYS A 62 -8.22 -20.65 -13.32
CA LYS A 62 -9.39 -21.42 -13.74
C LYS A 62 -9.22 -22.91 -13.36
N ARG A 63 -8.06 -23.50 -13.64
CA ARG A 63 -7.76 -24.90 -13.31
C ARG A 63 -7.77 -25.16 -11.81
N LEU A 64 -7.15 -24.30 -11.00
CA LEU A 64 -7.17 -24.36 -9.54
C LEU A 64 -8.61 -24.24 -9.00
N ASN A 65 -9.41 -23.34 -9.57
CA ASN A 65 -10.82 -23.20 -9.20
C ASN A 65 -11.63 -24.46 -9.53
N THR A 66 -11.41 -25.08 -10.70
CA THR A 66 -12.05 -26.36 -11.06
C THR A 66 -11.66 -27.48 -10.09
N LEU A 67 -10.36 -27.59 -9.75
CA LEU A 67 -9.89 -28.56 -8.75
C LEU A 67 -10.52 -28.31 -7.38
N PHE A 68 -10.63 -27.05 -6.96
CA PHE A 68 -11.27 -26.69 -5.70
C PHE A 68 -12.75 -27.08 -5.71
N MET A 69 -13.50 -26.68 -6.74
CA MET A 69 -14.93 -27.02 -6.89
C MET A 69 -15.16 -28.53 -6.83
N CYS A 70 -14.30 -29.33 -7.47
CA CYS A 70 -14.44 -30.79 -7.53
C CYS A 70 -13.79 -31.52 -6.33
N GLY A 71 -13.00 -30.84 -5.51
CA GLY A 71 -12.35 -31.43 -4.33
C GLY A 71 -13.35 -31.80 -3.25
N ARG A 72 -13.09 -32.88 -2.51
CA ARG A 72 -13.96 -33.32 -1.42
C ARG A 72 -13.70 -32.52 -0.14
N ASN A 73 -14.75 -32.26 0.64
CA ASN A 73 -14.56 -31.77 2.00
C ASN A 73 -13.87 -32.85 2.84
N ALA A 74 -12.86 -32.49 3.62
CA ALA A 74 -12.13 -33.41 4.47
C ALA A 74 -11.61 -32.69 5.72
N LEU A 75 -11.61 -33.41 6.84
CA LEU A 75 -11.00 -32.94 8.08
C LEU A 75 -9.48 -32.94 7.93
N LEU A 76 -8.83 -31.92 8.50
CA LEU A 76 -7.39 -31.91 8.73
C LEU A 76 -7.13 -32.04 10.22
N ASP A 77 -6.14 -32.85 10.58
CA ASP A 77 -5.72 -33.07 11.96
C ASP A 77 -4.19 -33.12 12.02
N GLY A 78 -3.61 -32.39 12.97
CA GLY A 78 -2.17 -32.24 13.12
C GLY A 78 -1.51 -31.22 12.17
N PRO A 79 -0.16 -31.20 12.15
CA PRO A 79 0.62 -30.22 11.38
C PRO A 79 0.61 -30.54 9.89
N MET A 80 0.69 -29.50 9.07
CA MET A 80 0.68 -29.58 7.62
C MET A 80 1.71 -28.62 7.03
N ILE A 81 2.38 -29.04 5.97
CA ILE A 81 3.29 -28.22 5.18
C ILE A 81 2.47 -27.28 4.31
N GLY A 82 2.76 -25.98 4.40
CA GLY A 82 2.09 -24.95 3.61
C GLY A 82 2.86 -24.60 2.36
N VAL A 83 2.13 -24.45 1.25
CA VAL A 83 2.67 -23.85 0.01
C VAL A 83 1.77 -22.69 -0.40
N SER A 84 2.30 -21.47 -0.45
CA SER A 84 1.58 -20.36 -1.08
C SER A 84 1.65 -20.53 -2.60
N LEU A 85 0.51 -20.78 -3.27
CA LEU A 85 0.49 -20.88 -4.73
C LEU A 85 0.39 -19.51 -5.39
N ALA A 86 -0.52 -18.67 -4.90
CA ALA A 86 -0.72 -17.31 -5.38
C ALA A 86 -1.56 -16.48 -4.42
N ILE A 87 -1.33 -15.17 -4.44
CA ILE A 87 -2.21 -14.14 -3.86
C ILE A 87 -2.76 -13.29 -5.00
N ARG A 88 -3.97 -12.76 -4.85
CA ARG A 88 -4.67 -11.89 -5.81
C ARG A 88 -5.19 -10.65 -5.12
N ASP A 89 -5.42 -9.60 -5.90
CA ASP A 89 -6.05 -8.38 -5.41
C ASP A 89 -7.54 -8.60 -5.16
N SER A 90 -8.06 -7.98 -4.09
CA SER A 90 -9.50 -7.87 -3.88
C SER A 90 -10.08 -6.88 -4.89
N ASP A 91 -11.20 -7.23 -5.51
CA ASP A 91 -11.85 -6.37 -6.47
C ASP A 91 -12.93 -5.51 -5.81
N TYR A 92 -12.51 -4.36 -5.30
CA TYR A 92 -13.41 -3.37 -4.68
C TYR A 92 -14.35 -2.68 -5.68
N PHE A 93 -14.05 -2.74 -6.98
CA PHE A 93 -14.84 -2.09 -8.04
C PHE A 93 -15.59 -3.10 -8.93
N ARG A 94 -15.73 -4.35 -8.46
CA ARG A 94 -16.34 -5.43 -9.24
C ARG A 94 -17.78 -5.15 -9.66
N SER A 95 -18.56 -4.51 -8.78
CA SER A 95 -19.94 -4.09 -9.10
C SER A 95 -19.97 -3.10 -10.26
N THR A 96 -19.07 -2.11 -10.26
CA THR A 96 -18.90 -1.16 -11.34
C THR A 96 -18.44 -1.86 -12.63
N ALA A 97 -17.47 -2.77 -12.56
CA ALA A 97 -17.00 -3.53 -13.72
C ALA A 97 -18.11 -4.34 -14.41
N ARG A 98 -18.99 -4.97 -13.62
CA ARG A 98 -20.14 -5.74 -14.13
C ARG A 98 -21.15 -4.89 -14.89
N LEU A 99 -21.35 -3.63 -14.49
CA LEU A 99 -22.19 -2.69 -15.26
C LEU A 99 -21.67 -2.43 -16.68
N PHE A 100 -20.38 -2.68 -16.91
CA PHE A 100 -19.72 -2.56 -18.22
C PHE A 100 -19.41 -3.92 -18.86
N GLY A 101 -20.07 -5.00 -18.41
CA GLY A 101 -19.93 -6.34 -19.00
C GLY A 101 -18.59 -7.03 -18.71
N ARG A 102 -17.87 -6.60 -17.66
CA ARG A 102 -16.61 -7.23 -17.24
C ARG A 102 -16.77 -7.92 -15.88
N ASP A 103 -16.15 -9.10 -15.73
CA ASP A 103 -16.23 -9.89 -14.49
C ASP A 103 -15.28 -9.43 -13.38
N ARG A 104 -14.25 -8.66 -13.75
CA ARG A 104 -13.22 -8.09 -12.86
C ARG A 104 -12.92 -6.64 -13.28
N SER A 105 -12.72 -5.75 -12.31
CA SER A 105 -12.31 -4.37 -12.58
C SER A 105 -10.91 -4.31 -13.16
N ALA A 106 -10.64 -3.29 -13.98
CA ALA A 106 -9.31 -3.09 -14.56
C ALA A 106 -8.23 -2.93 -13.48
N ILE A 107 -8.57 -2.30 -12.35
CA ILE A 107 -7.66 -2.11 -11.21
C ILE A 107 -7.33 -3.44 -10.54
N ALA A 108 -8.34 -4.26 -10.21
CA ALA A 108 -8.08 -5.58 -9.61
C ALA A 108 -7.43 -6.56 -10.60
N ALA A 109 -7.64 -6.35 -11.90
CA ALA A 109 -6.93 -7.09 -12.95
C ALA A 109 -5.44 -6.72 -13.01
N LEU A 110 -4.98 -5.64 -12.35
CA LEU A 110 -3.57 -5.29 -12.20
C LEU A 110 -2.82 -6.14 -11.20
N GLU A 111 -3.50 -6.88 -10.32
CA GLU A 111 -2.90 -7.87 -9.40
C GLU A 111 -1.65 -7.30 -8.69
N MET A 112 -1.77 -6.09 -8.15
CA MET A 112 -0.70 -5.31 -7.54
C MET A 112 -0.12 -5.99 -6.32
N MET A 113 -0.97 -6.46 -5.41
CA MET A 113 -0.55 -7.19 -4.21
C MET A 113 0.10 -8.51 -4.60
N ALA A 114 -0.41 -9.19 -5.63
CA ALA A 114 0.21 -10.40 -6.17
C ALA A 114 1.63 -10.11 -6.69
N THR A 115 1.77 -9.05 -7.49
CA THR A 115 3.04 -8.63 -8.10
C THR A 115 4.05 -8.27 -7.01
N CYS A 116 3.67 -7.44 -6.03
CA CYS A 116 4.51 -7.09 -4.90
C CYS A 116 4.87 -8.32 -4.07
N TRP A 117 3.90 -9.17 -3.74
CA TRP A 117 4.13 -10.42 -3.00
C TRP A 117 5.11 -11.35 -3.72
N ASN A 118 5.03 -11.43 -5.04
CA ASN A 118 5.94 -12.25 -5.86
C ASN A 118 7.38 -11.75 -5.79
N GLU A 119 7.59 -10.44 -5.90
CA GLU A 119 8.92 -9.81 -5.81
C GLU A 119 9.50 -9.91 -4.39
N THR A 120 8.65 -9.88 -3.35
CA THR A 120 9.14 -9.78 -1.96
C THR A 120 9.11 -11.08 -1.17
N PHE A 121 8.17 -12.00 -1.39
CA PHE A 121 7.92 -13.13 -0.47
C PHE A 121 7.62 -14.49 -1.12
N ALA A 122 7.11 -14.56 -2.35
CA ALA A 122 6.57 -15.81 -2.92
C ALA A 122 7.57 -16.99 -2.95
N ASN A 123 8.87 -16.71 -3.10
CA ASN A 123 9.93 -17.72 -3.18
C ASN A 123 10.81 -17.78 -1.91
N THR A 124 10.35 -17.22 -0.80
CA THR A 124 11.16 -17.15 0.44
C THR A 124 10.89 -18.32 1.40
N GLY A 125 9.74 -18.98 1.25
CA GLY A 125 9.25 -19.96 2.23
C GLY A 125 8.99 -19.33 3.60
N ILE A 126 8.59 -18.05 3.65
CA ILE A 126 8.33 -17.37 4.93
C ILE A 126 7.16 -18.00 5.70
N TRP A 127 6.13 -18.46 5.00
CA TRP A 127 5.01 -19.22 5.57
C TRP A 127 5.19 -20.70 5.25
N MET A 128 5.25 -21.55 6.28
CA MET A 128 5.59 -22.96 6.18
C MET A 128 4.43 -23.91 6.44
N GLY A 129 3.22 -23.37 6.66
CA GLY A 129 2.00 -24.15 6.89
C GLY A 129 1.26 -23.80 8.15
N LYS A 130 0.49 -24.77 8.65
CA LYS A 130 -0.37 -24.62 9.83
C LYS A 130 -0.51 -25.95 10.54
N THR A 131 -1.01 -25.92 11.76
CA THR A 131 -1.45 -27.13 12.49
C THR A 131 -2.89 -27.01 12.93
N PHE A 132 -3.53 -28.17 13.08
CA PHE A 132 -4.90 -28.36 13.50
C PHE A 132 -4.90 -29.22 14.76
N GLU A 133 -5.25 -28.62 15.88
CA GLU A 133 -5.13 -29.20 17.22
C GLU A 133 -6.53 -29.39 17.82
N PRO A 134 -6.79 -30.48 18.56
CA PRO A 134 -8.05 -30.63 19.29
C PRO A 134 -8.30 -29.42 20.19
N VAL A 135 -9.54 -28.95 20.22
CA VAL A 135 -9.96 -27.82 21.06
C VAL A 135 -11.21 -28.21 21.83
N SER A 136 -11.27 -27.85 23.12
CA SER A 136 -12.44 -28.15 23.93
C SER A 136 -13.62 -27.23 23.58
N ARG A 137 -14.85 -27.64 23.96
CA ARG A 137 -16.06 -26.85 23.70
C ARG A 137 -16.01 -25.52 24.44
N GLU A 138 -15.48 -25.54 25.65
CA GLU A 138 -15.34 -24.37 26.52
C GLU A 138 -14.36 -23.37 25.91
N VAL A 139 -13.23 -23.86 25.38
CA VAL A 139 -12.26 -23.00 24.68
C VAL A 139 -12.89 -22.44 23.41
N ALA A 140 -13.54 -23.28 22.58
CA ALA A 140 -14.23 -22.81 21.38
C ALA A 140 -15.26 -21.72 21.73
N ALA A 141 -16.13 -21.95 22.72
CA ALA A 141 -17.12 -21.00 23.20
C ALA A 141 -16.48 -19.68 23.66
N SER A 142 -15.38 -19.73 24.41
CA SER A 142 -14.68 -18.52 24.85
C SER A 142 -14.09 -17.72 23.69
N ARG A 143 -13.66 -18.39 22.61
CA ARG A 143 -13.02 -17.74 21.46
C ARG A 143 -13.99 -17.29 20.39
N THR A 144 -15.21 -17.80 20.41
CA THR A 144 -16.30 -17.38 19.54
C THR A 144 -17.32 -16.51 20.28
N GLU A 145 -16.99 -16.06 21.50
CA GLU A 145 -17.87 -15.23 22.34
C GLU A 145 -19.26 -15.86 22.57
N ASN A 146 -19.29 -17.19 22.66
CA ASN A 146 -20.49 -18.02 22.76
C ASN A 146 -21.44 -17.90 21.55
N ASP A 147 -20.91 -17.66 20.36
CA ASP A 147 -21.71 -17.65 19.12
C ASP A 147 -22.56 -18.93 18.99
N PRO A 148 -23.91 -18.82 19.00
CA PRO A 148 -24.79 -19.98 19.03
C PRO A 148 -24.66 -20.89 17.81
N GLU A 149 -24.52 -20.32 16.61
CA GLU A 149 -24.43 -21.09 15.36
C GLU A 149 -23.13 -21.92 15.33
N THR A 150 -22.02 -21.32 15.73
CA THR A 150 -20.73 -22.02 15.81
C THR A 150 -20.75 -23.11 16.88
N LEU A 151 -21.37 -22.86 18.02
CA LEU A 151 -21.47 -23.84 19.11
C LEU A 151 -22.48 -24.96 18.87
N GLU A 152 -23.48 -24.73 18.02
CA GLU A 152 -24.38 -25.78 17.53
C GLU A 152 -23.63 -26.74 16.60
N GLN A 153 -22.72 -26.20 15.76
CA GLN A 153 -21.89 -26.99 14.84
C GLN A 153 -20.65 -27.60 15.50
N TYR A 154 -20.33 -27.22 16.75
CA TYR A 154 -19.17 -27.72 17.46
C TYR A 154 -19.20 -29.25 17.58
N SER A 155 -18.09 -29.89 17.22
CA SER A 155 -17.87 -31.32 17.44
C SER A 155 -16.42 -31.56 17.83
N PRO A 156 -16.14 -32.29 18.93
CA PRO A 156 -14.76 -32.61 19.29
C PRO A 156 -14.05 -33.44 18.20
N ALA A 157 -14.80 -34.16 17.37
CA ALA A 157 -14.24 -34.96 16.30
C ALA A 157 -13.73 -34.11 15.12
N THR A 158 -14.32 -32.93 14.86
CA THR A 158 -14.06 -32.16 13.63
C THR A 158 -13.66 -30.70 13.85
N THR A 159 -13.97 -30.12 15.02
CA THR A 159 -13.56 -28.76 15.38
C THR A 159 -12.10 -28.78 15.84
N ARG A 160 -11.28 -27.88 15.29
CA ARG A 160 -9.86 -27.76 15.62
C ARG A 160 -9.51 -26.30 15.90
N GLY A 161 -8.64 -26.08 16.88
CA GLY A 161 -7.91 -24.83 17.00
C GLY A 161 -6.64 -24.91 16.15
N GLY A 162 -6.17 -23.81 15.58
CA GLY A 162 -4.96 -23.86 14.76
C GLY A 162 -4.11 -22.62 14.83
N ARG A 163 -2.89 -22.77 14.31
CA ARG A 163 -1.83 -21.75 14.25
C ARG A 163 -1.00 -21.94 13.00
N ASN A 164 -0.48 -20.82 12.48
CA ASN A 164 0.41 -20.78 11.32
C ASN A 164 1.87 -21.01 11.72
N PHE A 165 2.68 -21.48 10.77
CA PHE A 165 4.11 -21.71 10.88
C PHE A 165 4.87 -20.70 10.00
N PHE A 166 5.91 -20.09 10.56
CA PHE A 166 6.73 -19.09 9.90
C PHE A 166 8.23 -19.40 10.04
N ARG A 167 8.99 -19.12 8.97
CA ARG A 167 10.44 -19.33 8.86
C ARG A 167 11.15 -18.02 8.52
N ASN A 168 12.38 -17.87 9.02
CA ASN A 168 13.25 -16.77 8.59
C ASN A 168 13.79 -17.02 7.16
N PRO A 169 13.73 -16.05 6.25
CA PRO A 169 14.26 -16.20 4.89
C PRO A 169 15.81 -16.36 4.91
N PRO A 170 16.39 -17.10 3.94
CA PRO A 170 17.80 -17.50 3.97
C PRO A 170 18.77 -16.34 3.80
N ASN A 171 18.40 -15.40 2.93
CA ASN A 171 19.13 -14.19 2.63
C ASN A 171 18.13 -13.05 2.68
N ALA A 172 17.71 -12.69 3.89
CA ALA A 172 16.78 -11.60 4.10
C ALA A 172 17.35 -10.34 3.41
N ASN A 173 16.73 -9.89 2.34
CA ASN A 173 17.11 -8.60 1.76
C ASN A 173 16.79 -7.49 2.78
N LEU A 174 17.26 -6.26 2.53
CA LEU A 174 17.09 -5.16 3.49
C LEU A 174 15.61 -4.98 3.90
N LEU A 175 14.67 -5.12 2.95
CA LEU A 175 13.23 -5.02 3.21
C LEU A 175 12.73 -6.14 4.12
N GLN A 176 13.15 -7.38 3.87
CA GLN A 176 12.77 -8.56 4.67
C GLN A 176 13.39 -8.51 6.08
N SER A 177 14.65 -8.08 6.20
CA SER A 177 15.36 -7.98 7.47
C SER A 177 14.73 -6.96 8.42
N LEU A 178 14.20 -5.87 7.88
CA LEU A 178 13.54 -4.81 8.66
C LEU A 178 12.05 -5.13 8.93
N GLY A 179 11.36 -5.81 8.01
CA GLY A 179 9.93 -6.13 8.13
C GLY A 179 9.60 -7.28 9.09
N LEU A 180 10.47 -8.29 9.19
CA LEU A 180 10.21 -9.51 9.99
C LEU A 180 10.09 -9.26 11.50
N PRO A 181 10.93 -8.44 12.16
CA PRO A 181 10.74 -8.13 13.58
C PRO A 181 9.42 -7.40 13.87
N VAL A 182 9.01 -6.50 12.95
CA VAL A 182 7.74 -5.77 13.05
C VAL A 182 6.56 -6.71 12.89
N LEU A 183 6.57 -7.58 11.86
CA LEU A 183 5.54 -8.60 11.65
C LEU A 183 5.46 -9.59 12.82
N THR A 184 6.60 -9.97 13.37
CA THR A 184 6.69 -10.86 14.54
C THR A 184 5.97 -10.27 15.74
N ASN A 185 6.21 -8.99 16.04
CA ASN A 185 5.55 -8.29 17.14
C ASN A 185 4.06 -8.05 16.84
N LEU A 186 3.75 -7.58 15.64
CA LEU A 186 2.40 -7.26 15.20
C LEU A 186 1.49 -8.49 15.22
N TRP A 187 1.93 -9.63 14.68
CA TRP A 187 1.18 -10.89 14.67
C TRP A 187 1.38 -11.74 15.92
N ARG A 188 2.13 -11.22 16.90
CA ARG A 188 2.42 -11.85 18.19
C ARG A 188 2.92 -13.28 18.02
N LEU A 189 3.82 -13.45 17.06
CA LEU A 189 4.40 -14.75 16.79
C LEU A 189 5.20 -15.20 18.01
N ARG A 190 5.03 -16.46 18.36
CA ARG A 190 5.73 -17.15 19.45
C ARG A 190 6.77 -18.07 18.86
N SER A 191 7.80 -18.39 19.64
CA SER A 191 8.71 -19.47 19.28
C SER A 191 7.95 -20.78 19.14
N ARG A 192 8.46 -21.65 18.27
CA ARG A 192 8.00 -23.03 18.13
C ARG A 192 7.88 -23.73 19.50
N PRO A 193 6.74 -24.36 19.82
CA PRO A 193 6.63 -25.20 21.02
C PRO A 193 7.50 -26.45 20.88
N LEU A 194 8.16 -26.83 21.97
CA LEU A 194 9.02 -28.01 22.04
C LEU A 194 8.39 -29.16 22.83
N ASP A 195 7.36 -28.86 23.63
CA ASP A 195 6.67 -29.85 24.47
C ASP A 195 5.22 -29.40 24.76
N ARG A 196 4.46 -30.29 25.42
CA ARG A 196 3.02 -30.12 25.72
C ARG A 196 2.70 -29.02 26.72
N SER A 197 3.68 -28.61 27.53
CA SER A 197 3.48 -27.60 28.58
C SER A 197 3.52 -26.17 28.03
N ALA A 198 3.88 -26.00 26.75
CA ALA A 198 3.95 -24.70 26.11
C ALA A 198 2.56 -24.02 26.12
N ALA A 199 2.48 -22.89 26.81
CA ALA A 199 1.22 -22.16 27.01
C ALA A 199 0.96 -21.10 25.92
N GLY A 200 -0.32 -20.72 25.80
CA GLY A 200 -0.76 -19.62 24.94
C GLY A 200 -1.14 -20.02 23.51
N PHE A 201 -1.41 -21.30 23.29
CA PHE A 201 -2.01 -21.84 22.07
C PHE A 201 -3.49 -22.14 22.28
N LEU A 202 -4.21 -22.31 21.17
CA LEU A 202 -5.65 -22.53 21.19
C LEU A 202 -6.02 -23.99 21.50
N GLY A 203 -5.34 -24.94 20.87
CA GLY A 203 -5.62 -26.37 21.02
C GLY A 203 -4.65 -27.11 21.94
N GLU A 204 -4.92 -28.40 22.14
CA GLU A 204 -4.04 -29.30 22.86
C GLU A 204 -2.84 -29.72 22.00
N LEU A 205 -1.63 -29.47 22.51
CA LEU A 205 -0.39 -29.94 21.88
C LEU A 205 -0.22 -31.45 22.12
N LEU A 206 -0.48 -32.25 21.07
CA LEU A 206 -0.31 -33.70 21.10
C LEU A 206 1.14 -34.10 20.79
N PRO A 207 1.73 -35.08 21.50
CA PRO A 207 3.09 -35.56 21.23
C PRO A 207 3.31 -35.99 19.78
N GLU A 208 2.36 -36.74 19.23
CA GLU A 208 2.39 -37.20 17.84
C GLU A 208 2.42 -36.06 16.82
N ASN A 209 1.74 -34.94 17.11
CA ASN A 209 1.77 -33.75 16.28
C ASN A 209 3.11 -33.02 16.39
N LEU A 210 3.65 -32.87 17.60
CA LEU A 210 4.97 -32.25 17.81
C LEU A 210 6.10 -33.04 17.12
N GLU A 211 5.99 -34.38 17.09
CA GLU A 211 6.92 -35.23 16.34
C GLU A 211 6.81 -34.99 14.83
N LYS A 212 5.59 -34.96 14.28
CA LYS A 212 5.38 -34.65 12.85
C LYS A 212 5.86 -33.25 12.46
N GLU A 213 5.71 -32.28 13.36
CA GLU A 213 6.20 -30.90 13.15
C GLU A 213 7.71 -30.84 12.93
N LYS A 214 8.50 -31.84 13.37
CA LYS A 214 9.96 -31.85 13.14
C LYS A 214 10.31 -31.83 11.66
N ASN A 215 9.43 -32.35 10.81
CA ASN A 215 9.63 -32.34 9.36
C ASN A 215 9.37 -30.98 8.71
N ILE A 216 8.89 -29.97 9.46
CA ILE A 216 8.55 -28.64 8.94
C ILE A 216 9.60 -27.62 9.45
N PRO A 217 10.38 -26.96 8.57
CA PRO A 217 11.45 -26.04 8.95
C PRO A 217 10.91 -24.66 9.37
N TYR A 218 10.21 -24.58 10.50
CA TYR A 218 9.68 -23.32 11.04
C TYR A 218 10.28 -22.99 12.41
N THR A 219 10.36 -21.69 12.71
CA THR A 219 10.93 -21.17 13.97
C THR A 219 9.90 -20.41 14.79
N MET A 220 8.91 -19.78 14.12
CA MET A 220 7.90 -18.94 14.74
C MET A 220 6.49 -19.43 14.40
N THR A 221 5.53 -19.24 15.29
CA THR A 221 4.15 -19.67 15.12
C THR A 221 3.16 -18.65 15.70
N GLY A 222 1.99 -18.50 15.10
CA GLY A 222 0.99 -17.52 15.53
C GLY A 222 -0.20 -17.45 14.58
N GLY A 223 -0.94 -16.35 14.60
CA GLY A 223 -2.12 -16.17 13.74
C GLY A 223 -3.16 -17.27 13.98
N LEU A 224 -3.80 -17.23 15.15
CA LEU A 224 -4.72 -18.27 15.60
C LEU A 224 -6.01 -18.28 14.76
N PHE A 225 -6.56 -19.47 14.55
CA PHE A 225 -7.85 -19.66 13.89
C PHE A 225 -8.66 -20.79 14.54
N LEU A 226 -9.97 -20.73 14.37
CA LEU A 226 -10.85 -21.86 14.65
C LEU A 226 -11.26 -22.51 13.33
N ALA A 227 -11.16 -23.84 13.25
CA ALA A 227 -11.48 -24.60 12.06
C ALA A 227 -12.62 -25.59 12.30
N GLN A 228 -13.55 -25.68 11.34
CA GLN A 228 -14.65 -26.65 11.37
C GLN A 228 -15.21 -26.91 9.96
N PRO A 229 -15.92 -28.04 9.74
CA PRO A 229 -16.66 -28.26 8.51
C PRO A 229 -17.75 -27.20 8.34
N GLY A 230 -17.92 -26.69 7.14
CA GLY A 230 -18.90 -25.65 6.85
C GLY A 230 -19.22 -25.56 5.37
N ILE A 231 -19.91 -24.49 5.01
CA ILE A 231 -20.29 -24.14 3.65
C ILE A 231 -19.52 -22.90 3.23
N SER A 232 -18.95 -22.92 2.02
CA SER A 232 -18.14 -21.83 1.50
C SER A 232 -18.85 -20.48 1.62
N VAL A 233 -18.16 -19.47 2.17
CA VAL A 233 -18.65 -18.10 2.27
C VAL A 233 -18.54 -17.32 0.96
N VAL A 234 -17.77 -17.83 -0.01
CA VAL A 234 -17.67 -17.25 -1.36
C VAL A 234 -18.96 -17.53 -2.14
N PRO A 235 -19.71 -16.51 -2.60
CA PRO A 235 -20.99 -16.70 -3.29
C PRO A 235 -20.89 -17.59 -4.53
N GLU A 236 -19.80 -17.48 -5.30
CA GLU A 236 -19.55 -18.27 -6.51
C GLU A 236 -19.45 -19.77 -6.24
N MET A 237 -19.20 -20.18 -5.01
CA MET A 237 -19.11 -21.59 -4.63
C MET A 237 -20.47 -22.23 -4.35
N LYS A 238 -21.58 -21.49 -4.45
CA LYS A 238 -22.97 -21.99 -4.43
C LYS A 238 -23.33 -22.91 -3.26
N GLY A 239 -22.68 -22.71 -2.12
CA GLY A 239 -22.93 -23.55 -0.95
C GLY A 239 -22.07 -24.82 -0.86
N LYS A 240 -20.93 -24.87 -1.58
CA LYS A 240 -19.97 -25.98 -1.53
C LYS A 240 -19.53 -26.27 -0.10
N ALA A 241 -19.55 -27.56 0.28
CA ALA A 241 -18.97 -28.02 1.55
C ALA A 241 -17.44 -27.91 1.55
N VAL A 242 -16.89 -27.33 2.60
CA VAL A 242 -15.46 -27.04 2.78
C VAL A 242 -15.06 -27.20 4.24
N TYR A 243 -13.76 -27.29 4.52
CA TYR A 243 -13.23 -27.13 5.87
C TYR A 243 -12.79 -25.67 6.04
N GLN A 244 -13.50 -24.91 6.87
CA GLN A 244 -13.29 -23.46 7.01
C GLN A 244 -12.38 -23.16 8.19
N LEU A 245 -11.44 -22.25 7.99
CA LEU A 245 -10.56 -21.71 9.02
C LEU A 245 -10.92 -20.23 9.19
N ASN A 246 -11.55 -19.88 10.30
CA ASN A 246 -11.96 -18.51 10.56
C ASN A 246 -10.99 -17.86 11.56
N TYR A 247 -10.26 -16.86 11.08
CA TYR A 247 -9.32 -16.08 11.88
C TYR A 247 -9.97 -14.91 12.59
N ARG A 248 -11.15 -14.49 12.12
CA ARG A 248 -11.64 -13.13 12.35
C ARG A 248 -12.27 -12.92 13.72
N TRP A 249 -12.51 -14.00 14.45
CA TRP A 249 -13.06 -13.99 15.80
C TRP A 249 -12.29 -13.02 16.70
N PRO A 250 -12.93 -11.98 17.26
CA PRO A 250 -12.23 -10.96 18.04
C PRO A 250 -11.48 -11.52 19.25
N ALA A 251 -12.01 -12.58 19.89
CA ALA A 251 -11.36 -13.25 21.02
C ALA A 251 -10.15 -14.14 20.64
N LEU A 252 -9.88 -14.35 19.34
CA LEU A 252 -8.60 -14.89 18.86
C LEU A 252 -7.51 -13.80 18.76
N ASP A 253 -7.88 -12.53 18.95
CA ASP A 253 -7.01 -11.36 18.85
C ASP A 253 -6.30 -11.26 17.47
N PRO A 254 -7.05 -11.40 16.35
CA PRO A 254 -6.47 -11.36 15.01
C PRO A 254 -5.96 -9.96 14.70
N VAL A 255 -4.94 -9.89 13.85
CA VAL A 255 -4.37 -8.64 13.35
C VAL A 255 -4.44 -8.64 11.83
N TYR A 256 -4.63 -7.47 11.23
CA TYR A 256 -4.68 -7.34 9.78
C TYR A 256 -3.45 -8.02 9.11
N PRO A 257 -3.65 -8.81 8.03
CA PRO A 257 -4.90 -9.02 7.29
C PRO A 257 -5.84 -10.11 7.85
N MET A 258 -5.45 -10.85 8.89
CA MET A 258 -6.20 -12.00 9.42
C MET A 258 -7.61 -11.63 9.93
N THR A 259 -7.81 -10.38 10.32
CA THR A 259 -9.13 -9.82 10.68
C THR A 259 -10.15 -9.87 9.54
N ARG A 260 -9.70 -10.08 8.29
CA ARG A 260 -10.55 -10.22 7.10
C ARG A 260 -10.52 -11.61 6.49
N LEU A 261 -9.71 -12.50 7.06
CA LEU A 261 -9.35 -13.76 6.43
C LEU A 261 -10.24 -14.91 6.89
N VAL A 262 -10.78 -15.64 5.92
CA VAL A 262 -11.27 -17.00 6.08
C VAL A 262 -10.50 -17.86 5.08
N ASP A 263 -9.86 -18.92 5.53
CA ASP A 263 -9.36 -19.91 4.57
C ASP A 263 -10.39 -21.02 4.41
N GLU A 264 -10.49 -21.59 3.22
CA GLU A 264 -11.38 -22.73 2.96
C GLU A 264 -10.60 -23.82 2.25
N LEU A 265 -10.72 -25.06 2.73
CA LEU A 265 -9.95 -26.20 2.28
C LEU A 265 -10.83 -27.31 1.70
N VAL A 266 -10.29 -27.98 0.69
CA VAL A 266 -10.77 -29.26 0.18
C VAL A 266 -9.60 -30.20 -0.08
N GLN A 267 -9.85 -31.50 -0.01
CA GLN A 267 -8.88 -32.51 -0.38
C GLN A 267 -8.97 -32.82 -1.87
N ILE A 268 -7.84 -32.82 -2.57
CA ILE A 268 -7.75 -33.07 -4.02
C ILE A 268 -6.97 -34.34 -4.35
N ALA A 269 -6.17 -34.86 -3.41
CA ALA A 269 -5.44 -36.12 -3.50
C ALA A 269 -5.07 -36.63 -2.09
N PRO A 270 -4.58 -37.88 -1.94
CA PRO A 270 -4.08 -38.37 -0.65
C PRO A 270 -3.04 -37.41 -0.07
N GLY A 271 -3.27 -36.92 1.15
CA GLY A 271 -2.39 -35.97 1.83
C GLY A 271 -2.24 -34.58 1.19
N ILE A 272 -2.98 -34.24 0.12
CA ILE A 272 -2.88 -32.93 -0.55
C ILE A 272 -4.23 -32.23 -0.50
N TYR A 273 -4.23 -31.05 0.10
CA TYR A 273 -5.40 -30.22 0.28
C TYR A 273 -5.18 -28.88 -0.42
N LEU A 274 -6.16 -28.47 -1.21
CA LEU A 274 -6.18 -27.19 -1.90
C LEU A 274 -7.02 -26.21 -1.09
N GLY A 275 -6.40 -25.09 -0.73
CA GLY A 275 -7.02 -23.99 -0.05
C GLY A 275 -7.28 -22.80 -0.95
N GLN A 276 -8.36 -22.08 -0.69
CA GLN A 276 -8.54 -20.71 -1.15
C GLN A 276 -8.41 -19.71 0.00
N LEU A 277 -7.77 -18.59 -0.30
CA LEU A 277 -7.57 -17.48 0.62
C LEU A 277 -8.74 -16.50 0.43
N VAL A 278 -9.70 -16.49 1.36
CA VAL A 278 -10.94 -15.70 1.21
C VAL A 278 -10.87 -14.44 2.07
N MET A 279 -10.94 -13.26 1.43
CA MET A 279 -10.94 -11.98 2.12
C MET A 279 -12.32 -11.35 2.10
N ALA A 280 -12.80 -10.91 3.26
CA ALA A 280 -13.97 -10.03 3.35
C ALA A 280 -13.64 -8.68 2.70
N THR A 281 -14.33 -8.23 1.64
CA THR A 281 -14.08 -6.91 1.03
C THR A 281 -14.90 -5.77 1.63
N ARG A 282 -15.78 -6.06 2.59
CA ARG A 282 -16.60 -5.09 3.35
C ARG A 282 -16.47 -5.36 4.86
N HIS A 283 -16.90 -4.41 5.70
CA HIS A 283 -16.94 -4.54 7.17
C HIS A 283 -15.61 -5.03 7.76
N TYR A 284 -14.57 -4.18 7.72
CA TYR A 284 -13.22 -4.57 8.10
C TYR A 284 -12.84 -4.07 9.49
N SER A 285 -12.04 -4.87 10.20
CA SER A 285 -11.31 -4.48 11.40
C SER A 285 -9.81 -4.55 11.15
N LEU A 286 -9.01 -3.73 11.83
CA LEU A 286 -7.55 -3.86 11.88
C LEU A 286 -7.07 -4.73 13.05
N GLY A 287 -7.99 -5.18 13.91
CA GLY A 287 -7.68 -6.04 15.06
C GLY A 287 -7.35 -5.24 16.33
N ALA A 288 -6.91 -5.96 17.36
CA ALA A 288 -6.53 -5.37 18.63
C ALA A 288 -5.02 -5.05 18.66
N PHE A 289 -4.67 -3.76 18.61
CA PHE A 289 -3.30 -3.30 18.77
C PHE A 289 -2.92 -3.27 20.25
N ARG A 290 -1.79 -3.89 20.58
CA ARG A 290 -1.15 -3.80 21.90
C ARG A 290 0.25 -3.24 21.72
N THR A 291 0.53 -2.17 22.44
CA THR A 291 1.81 -1.47 22.38
C THR A 291 2.61 -1.80 23.65
N THR A 292 3.81 -2.35 23.48
CA THR A 292 4.76 -2.63 24.57
C THR A 292 5.73 -1.45 24.69
N VAL A 293 5.25 -0.30 25.18
CA VAL A 293 6.12 0.82 25.52
C VAL A 293 6.45 0.75 27.03
N PRO A 294 7.74 0.74 27.41
CA PRO A 294 8.13 0.77 28.82
C PRO A 294 7.51 1.98 29.53
N GLY A 295 6.78 1.74 30.64
CA GLY A 295 6.21 2.79 31.49
C GLY A 295 4.73 3.13 31.27
N LEU A 296 4.02 2.48 30.34
CA LEU A 296 2.56 2.59 30.18
C LEU A 296 1.86 1.24 30.46
N GLU A 297 0.71 1.28 31.14
CA GLU A 297 -0.17 0.10 31.24
C GLU A 297 -0.61 -0.35 29.84
N GLN A 298 -0.60 -1.67 29.61
CA GLN A 298 -1.01 -2.26 28.33
C GLN A 298 -2.47 -1.91 28.01
N SER A 299 -2.67 -0.96 27.12
CA SER A 299 -3.99 -0.63 26.55
C SER A 299 -4.20 -1.40 25.24
N ARG A 300 -5.37 -2.06 25.12
CA ARG A 300 -5.83 -2.78 23.92
C ARG A 300 -6.71 -1.84 23.11
N TRP A 301 -6.40 -1.65 21.82
CA TRP A 301 -7.11 -0.74 20.91
C TRP A 301 -7.72 -1.51 19.74
N GLU A 302 -9.03 -1.38 19.52
CA GLU A 302 -9.73 -2.05 18.41
C GLU A 302 -10.18 -1.01 17.38
N ILE A 303 -9.83 -1.24 16.10
CA ILE A 303 -10.13 -0.31 15.01
C ILE A 303 -10.93 -1.01 13.92
N GLY A 304 -11.96 -0.33 13.41
CA GLY A 304 -12.90 -0.84 12.41
C GLY A 304 -14.05 -1.62 13.04
N GLU A 305 -14.72 -2.44 12.24
CA GLU A 305 -15.88 -3.24 12.64
C GLU A 305 -15.43 -4.67 12.95
N PRO A 306 -15.37 -5.09 14.23
CA PRO A 306 -15.02 -6.45 14.58
C PRO A 306 -16.01 -7.43 13.95
N TYR A 307 -15.49 -8.60 13.58
CA TYR A 307 -16.32 -9.67 13.07
C TYR A 307 -17.41 -10.03 14.09
N SER A 308 -18.66 -9.88 13.67
CA SER A 308 -19.85 -10.12 14.48
C SER A 308 -20.73 -11.16 13.79
N PRO A 309 -20.48 -12.46 13.98
CA PRO A 309 -21.37 -13.51 13.50
C PRO A 309 -22.69 -13.51 14.30
N GLY A 310 -23.78 -13.99 13.68
CA GLY A 310 -25.12 -14.00 14.27
C GLY A 310 -26.06 -12.87 13.85
N GLN A 311 -25.55 -11.79 13.21
CA GLN A 311 -26.40 -10.83 12.50
C GLN A 311 -26.57 -11.28 11.05
N THR A 312 -27.60 -12.10 10.78
CA THR A 312 -27.92 -12.73 9.48
C THR A 312 -28.11 -11.79 8.28
N LYS A 313 -27.83 -10.48 8.43
CA LYS A 313 -27.97 -9.44 7.39
C LYS A 313 -26.65 -8.77 6.96
N ILE A 314 -25.50 -9.12 7.53
CA ILE A 314 -24.23 -8.44 7.19
C ILE A 314 -23.56 -9.12 5.98
N ASP A 315 -23.49 -8.39 4.86
CA ASP A 315 -22.74 -8.81 3.67
C ASP A 315 -21.28 -8.33 3.74
N TYR A 316 -20.40 -9.24 4.17
CA TYR A 316 -18.95 -9.01 4.25
C TYR A 316 -18.25 -8.98 2.87
N GLY A 317 -18.95 -9.28 1.77
CA GLY A 317 -18.41 -9.22 0.41
C GLY A 317 -17.21 -10.14 0.20
N TYR A 318 -17.29 -11.42 0.60
CA TYR A 318 -16.16 -12.34 0.48
C TYR A 318 -15.73 -12.57 -0.96
N GLN A 319 -14.41 -12.55 -1.17
CA GLN A 319 -13.79 -12.85 -2.47
C GLN A 319 -12.63 -13.82 -2.29
N ASN A 320 -12.46 -14.73 -3.26
CA ASN A 320 -11.25 -15.53 -3.36
C ASN A 320 -10.09 -14.63 -3.84
N ASN A 321 -9.08 -14.53 -2.98
CA ASN A 321 -7.91 -13.69 -3.09
C ASN A 321 -6.62 -14.53 -3.24
N GLY A 322 -6.71 -15.79 -3.62
CA GLY A 322 -5.54 -16.64 -3.83
C GLY A 322 -5.76 -18.10 -3.53
N PHE A 323 -4.74 -18.90 -3.81
CA PHE A 323 -4.73 -20.33 -3.51
C PHE A 323 -3.47 -20.70 -2.75
N PHE A 324 -3.60 -21.73 -1.93
CA PHE A 324 -2.48 -22.32 -1.20
C PHE A 324 -2.68 -23.84 -1.08
N LEU A 325 -1.63 -24.57 -0.73
CA LEU A 325 -1.71 -26.00 -0.44
C LEU A 325 -1.42 -26.25 1.04
N MET A 326 -2.04 -27.31 1.54
CA MET A 326 -1.67 -27.97 2.78
C MET A 326 -1.32 -29.42 2.44
N ILE A 327 -0.10 -29.82 2.77
CA ILE A 327 0.45 -31.14 2.46
C ILE A 327 0.74 -31.86 3.77
N ASP A 328 0.30 -33.11 3.89
CA ASP A 328 0.60 -33.96 5.04
C ASP A 328 2.12 -34.17 5.16
N PRO A 329 2.74 -33.97 6.35
CA PRO A 329 4.17 -34.17 6.57
C PRO A 329 4.69 -35.58 6.26
N LEU A 330 3.80 -36.57 6.10
CA LEU A 330 4.15 -37.88 5.54
C LEU A 330 4.73 -37.79 4.13
N PHE A 331 4.34 -36.76 3.36
CA PHE A 331 4.83 -36.47 2.01
C PHE A 331 5.88 -35.34 1.99
N ALA A 332 6.58 -35.10 3.11
CA ALA A 332 7.54 -34.00 3.21
C ALA A 332 8.66 -34.10 2.16
N ARG A 333 9.14 -35.31 1.85
CA ARG A 333 10.20 -35.49 0.85
C ARG A 333 9.74 -35.12 -0.56
N GLU A 334 8.53 -35.51 -0.92
CA GLU A 334 7.89 -35.20 -2.20
C GLU A 334 7.55 -33.71 -2.30
N ALA A 335 7.15 -33.08 -1.20
CA ALA A 335 6.91 -31.64 -1.15
C ALA A 335 8.21 -30.83 -1.37
N TYR A 336 9.32 -31.28 -0.77
CA TYR A 336 10.62 -30.59 -0.82
C TYR A 336 11.51 -31.03 -1.99
N ASP A 337 10.95 -31.77 -2.94
CA ASP A 337 11.61 -32.19 -4.17
C ASP A 337 12.00 -30.97 -5.04
N ASP A 338 13.10 -31.08 -5.79
CA ASP A 338 13.59 -30.00 -6.66
C ASP A 338 12.60 -29.62 -7.76
N GLU A 339 11.80 -30.58 -8.24
CA GLU A 339 10.78 -30.36 -9.26
C GLU A 339 9.42 -29.91 -8.65
N ALA A 340 9.24 -30.08 -7.35
CA ALA A 340 8.06 -29.64 -6.59
C ALA A 340 8.26 -28.24 -6.01
N PHE A 341 8.57 -28.11 -4.71
CA PHE A 341 8.68 -26.83 -3.99
C PHE A 341 10.06 -26.68 -3.32
N PRO A 342 11.14 -26.46 -4.10
CA PRO A 342 12.51 -26.43 -3.58
C PRO A 342 12.76 -25.35 -2.52
N ASP A 343 12.07 -24.21 -2.60
CA ASP A 343 12.24 -23.08 -1.67
C ASP A 343 11.83 -23.43 -0.22
N LEU A 344 11.02 -24.47 -0.03
CA LEU A 344 10.54 -24.94 1.26
C LEU A 344 11.50 -25.95 1.92
N ARG A 345 12.54 -26.42 1.21
CA ARG A 345 13.47 -27.41 1.72
C ARG A 345 14.14 -26.95 3.03
N PRO A 346 14.26 -27.83 4.04
CA PRO A 346 15.04 -27.56 5.24
C PRO A 346 16.51 -27.26 4.91
N ARG A 347 17.08 -26.26 5.57
CA ARG A 347 18.48 -25.85 5.41
C ARG A 347 19.34 -26.42 6.54
N PRO A 348 20.69 -26.45 6.41
CA PRO A 348 21.56 -26.85 7.50
C PRO A 348 21.27 -26.05 8.78
N GLY A 349 20.98 -26.76 9.87
CA GLY A 349 20.64 -26.17 11.17
C GLY A 349 19.13 -25.95 11.41
N GLU A 350 18.28 -26.20 10.42
CA GLU A 350 16.82 -26.17 10.59
C GLU A 350 16.26 -27.54 10.98
N SER A 351 15.09 -27.55 11.62
CA SER A 351 14.33 -28.77 11.83
C SER A 351 13.94 -29.41 10.51
N GLY A 352 14.02 -30.72 10.42
CA GLY A 352 13.70 -31.49 9.22
C GLY A 352 14.94 -31.76 8.38
N TYR A 353 16.02 -31.01 8.55
CA TYR A 353 17.25 -31.21 7.76
C TYR A 353 17.87 -32.59 8.03
N ARG A 354 18.08 -32.94 9.31
CA ARG A 354 18.62 -34.25 9.68
C ARG A 354 17.55 -35.33 9.66
N GLU A 355 16.34 -34.99 10.13
CA GLU A 355 15.22 -35.92 10.23
C GLU A 355 14.81 -36.49 8.86
N LEU A 356 14.94 -35.68 7.80
CA LEU A 356 14.67 -36.12 6.43
C LEU A 356 15.91 -36.63 5.69
N GLY A 357 17.10 -36.59 6.31
CA GLY A 357 18.35 -37.15 5.77
C GLY A 357 19.11 -36.24 4.80
N TYR A 358 18.92 -34.93 4.84
CA TYR A 358 19.64 -33.96 3.99
C TYR A 358 21.09 -33.71 4.44
N ASP A 359 21.48 -34.18 5.63
CA ASP A 359 22.85 -34.18 6.13
C ASP A 359 23.72 -35.32 5.57
N GLN A 360 23.10 -36.27 4.86
CA GLN A 360 23.80 -37.34 4.16
C GLN A 360 24.21 -36.84 2.76
N PRO A 361 25.46 -37.10 2.31
CA PRO A 361 25.88 -36.69 0.98
C PRO A 361 24.99 -37.39 -0.06
N PRO A 362 24.43 -36.65 -1.05
CA PRO A 362 23.74 -37.28 -2.15
C PRO A 362 24.72 -38.18 -2.89
N ALA A 363 24.29 -39.39 -3.25
CA ALA A 363 25.08 -40.26 -4.11
C ALA A 363 25.27 -39.59 -5.48
N GLY A 364 26.40 -38.89 -5.63
CA GLY A 364 26.88 -38.33 -6.89
C GLY A 364 26.31 -36.95 -7.25
N SER A 365 27.00 -35.88 -6.86
CA SER A 365 27.12 -34.69 -7.73
C SER A 365 28.31 -33.84 -7.28
N SER A 366 29.18 -33.51 -8.24
CA SER A 366 30.38 -32.68 -8.05
C SER A 366 29.98 -31.21 -8.09
N THR A 367 30.35 -30.46 -7.05
CA THR A 367 30.10 -29.02 -6.95
C THR A 367 31.22 -28.24 -7.64
N VAL A 368 30.83 -27.39 -8.60
CA VAL A 368 31.66 -26.31 -9.14
C VAL A 368 31.40 -25.06 -8.31
N VAL A 369 32.46 -24.48 -7.74
CA VAL A 369 32.43 -23.23 -6.97
C VAL A 369 32.83 -22.07 -7.88
N LEU A 370 32.05 -20.98 -7.90
CA LEU A 370 32.47 -19.68 -8.44
C LEU A 370 32.50 -18.65 -7.31
N PRO A 371 33.58 -17.88 -7.13
CA PRO A 371 33.67 -16.86 -6.10
C PRO A 371 33.40 -15.44 -6.63
N GLY A 372 32.78 -14.62 -5.77
CA GLY A 372 33.14 -13.21 -5.60
C GLY A 372 32.19 -12.15 -6.16
N ILE A 373 31.40 -11.52 -5.28
CA ILE A 373 31.01 -10.11 -5.41
C ILE A 373 31.12 -9.47 -4.02
N ASN A 374 32.15 -8.64 -3.83
CA ASN A 374 32.28 -7.75 -2.68
C ASN A 374 31.39 -6.52 -2.91
N SER A 375 30.45 -6.25 -2.00
CA SER A 375 29.70 -5.00 -1.98
C SER A 375 30.49 -3.92 -1.24
N ILE A 376 30.64 -2.77 -1.89
CA ILE A 376 31.23 -1.56 -1.32
C ILE A 376 30.17 -0.93 -0.40
N ARG A 377 30.42 -0.89 0.90
CA ARG A 377 29.63 -0.11 1.87
C ARG A 377 30.11 1.35 1.84
N ALA A 378 29.21 2.27 1.55
CA ALA A 378 29.40 3.69 1.83
C ALA A 378 29.38 3.91 3.36
N GLY A 379 30.40 4.59 3.88
CA GLY A 379 30.60 4.84 5.31
C GLY A 379 29.55 5.81 5.87
N SER A 380 29.08 5.50 7.07
CA SER A 380 28.25 6.35 7.93
C SER A 380 29.10 7.39 8.66
N PRO A 381 28.56 8.60 8.95
CA PRO A 381 29.19 9.54 9.89
C PRO A 381 28.95 9.06 11.33
N GLU A 382 30.03 8.77 12.07
CA GLU A 382 30.00 8.19 13.42
C GLU A 382 30.41 9.18 14.53
N SER A 383 30.60 10.48 14.26
CA SER A 383 31.07 11.41 15.31
C SER A 383 29.97 12.35 15.84
N PRO A 384 29.86 12.55 17.17
CA PRO A 384 29.05 13.62 17.78
C PRO A 384 29.42 15.03 17.29
N GLU A 385 30.64 15.22 16.78
CA GLU A 385 31.13 16.48 16.22
C GLU A 385 30.40 16.87 14.92
N GLU A 386 29.94 15.91 14.11
CA GLU A 386 29.19 16.16 12.88
C GLU A 386 27.74 16.62 13.15
N ILE A 387 27.13 16.20 14.27
CA ILE A 387 25.76 16.59 14.67
C ILE A 387 25.71 18.07 15.09
N LEU A 388 26.77 18.56 15.74
CA LEU A 388 26.83 19.93 16.29
C LEU A 388 27.65 20.91 15.43
N TYR A 389 28.22 20.46 14.31
CA TYR A 389 29.07 21.28 13.44
C TYR A 389 28.42 22.61 13.02
N TRP A 390 27.10 22.60 12.78
CA TRP A 390 26.37 23.80 12.39
C TRP A 390 26.38 24.90 13.46
N GLN A 391 26.48 24.55 14.75
CA GLN A 391 26.49 25.53 15.85
C GLN A 391 27.77 26.36 15.85
N GLY A 392 28.89 25.79 15.39
CA GLY A 392 30.17 26.48 15.22
C GLY A 392 30.30 27.24 13.89
N ASN A 393 29.35 27.10 12.97
CA ASN A 393 29.35 27.77 11.67
C ASN A 393 28.27 28.86 11.63
N ASP A 394 28.67 30.13 11.66
CA ASP A 394 27.74 31.27 11.74
C ASP A 394 26.68 31.29 10.62
N VAL A 395 27.05 30.87 9.41
CA VAL A 395 26.14 30.83 8.26
C VAL A 395 25.08 29.75 8.44
N LEU A 396 25.49 28.54 8.80
CA LEU A 396 24.56 27.43 9.05
C LEU A 396 23.72 27.68 10.30
N ARG A 397 24.32 28.19 11.38
CA ARG A 397 23.59 28.58 12.59
C ARG A 397 22.49 29.58 12.29
N ARG A 398 22.78 30.63 11.52
CA ARG A 398 21.77 31.60 11.11
C ARG A 398 20.69 30.95 10.25
N LYS A 399 21.05 30.18 9.22
CA LYS A 399 20.10 29.46 8.35
C LYS A 399 19.19 28.53 9.16
N PHE A 400 19.76 27.78 10.10
CA PHE A 400 19.04 26.74 10.84
C PHE A 400 18.17 27.25 11.98
N THR A 401 18.32 28.50 12.40
CA THR A 401 17.59 29.09 13.53
C THR A 401 16.72 30.29 13.16
N THR A 402 16.78 30.77 11.91
CA THR A 402 16.01 31.94 11.45
C THR A 402 14.80 31.51 10.64
N PHE A 403 13.60 31.85 11.12
CA PHE A 403 12.37 31.65 10.35
C PHE A 403 12.18 32.71 9.26
N CYS A 404 11.47 32.34 8.19
CA CYS A 404 10.91 33.22 7.18
C CYS A 404 9.38 33.21 7.32
N LEU A 405 8.80 34.24 7.93
CA LEU A 405 7.38 34.26 8.32
C LEU A 405 6.66 35.52 7.84
N GLU A 406 5.38 35.36 7.55
CA GLU A 406 4.39 36.42 7.41
C GLU A 406 3.39 36.38 8.59
N PRO A 407 2.62 37.45 8.83
CA PRO A 407 1.57 37.43 9.84
C PRO A 407 0.56 36.31 9.56
N SER A 408 0.22 35.52 10.59
CA SER A 408 -0.83 34.51 10.46
C SER A 408 -2.16 35.17 10.08
N THR A 409 -2.95 34.44 9.29
CA THR A 409 -4.34 34.81 8.97
C THR A 409 -5.25 34.74 10.19
N ARG A 410 -4.86 34.02 11.25
CA ARG A 410 -5.60 33.81 12.51
C ARG A 410 -4.83 34.35 13.71
N GLU A 411 -5.50 34.50 14.85
CA GLU A 411 -4.85 34.84 16.13
C GLU A 411 -4.06 33.66 16.70
N ASP A 412 -2.84 33.46 16.19
CA ASP A 412 -1.99 32.31 16.51
C ASP A 412 -0.85 32.60 17.48
N GLY A 413 -0.69 33.82 17.98
CA GLY A 413 0.50 34.23 18.73
C GLY A 413 1.79 34.19 17.89
N ASP A 414 2.96 34.28 18.52
CA ASP A 414 4.26 34.27 17.82
C ASP A 414 4.83 32.85 17.72
N VAL A 415 4.84 32.27 16.52
CA VAL A 415 5.38 30.91 16.29
C VAL A 415 6.88 30.78 16.58
N ARG A 416 7.61 31.90 16.72
CA ARG A 416 9.03 31.88 17.13
C ARG A 416 9.22 31.31 18.53
N GLU A 417 8.20 31.39 19.38
CA GLU A 417 8.21 30.80 20.72
C GLU A 417 8.33 29.26 20.70
N LEU A 418 8.04 28.63 19.56
CA LEU A 418 8.14 27.17 19.40
C LEU A 418 9.61 26.70 19.38
N LEU A 419 10.55 27.56 18.98
CA LEU A 419 11.97 27.25 18.86
C LEU A 419 12.68 27.44 20.21
N ARG A 420 13.35 26.40 20.70
CA ARG A 420 14.10 26.46 21.97
C ARG A 420 15.51 27.03 21.75
N GLU A 421 16.10 27.59 22.81
CA GLU A 421 17.49 28.03 22.78
C GLU A 421 18.43 26.86 22.46
N GLY A 422 19.35 27.07 21.51
CA GLY A 422 20.29 26.05 21.05
C GLY A 422 19.72 25.00 20.08
N GLU A 423 18.42 25.07 19.75
CA GLU A 423 17.73 24.16 18.84
C GLU A 423 17.69 24.76 17.41
N SER A 424 17.85 23.91 16.39
CA SER A 424 17.53 24.27 15.00
C SER A 424 16.03 24.10 14.71
N ILE A 425 15.52 24.76 13.68
CA ILE A 425 14.11 24.64 13.25
C ILE A 425 13.78 23.18 12.87
N LEU A 426 14.73 22.43 12.30
CA LEU A 426 14.52 21.02 11.97
C LEU A 426 14.43 20.13 13.22
N GLU A 427 15.24 20.41 14.25
CA GLU A 427 15.14 19.71 15.54
C GLU A 427 13.83 20.08 16.26
N MET A 428 13.40 21.33 16.18
CA MET A 428 12.09 21.78 16.66
C MET A 428 10.96 20.99 15.98
N LEU A 429 11.02 20.83 14.65
CA LEU A 429 10.03 20.05 13.90
C LEU A 429 10.07 18.58 14.27
N ALA A 430 11.25 17.97 14.42
CA ALA A 430 11.39 16.59 14.88
C ALA A 430 10.84 16.41 16.31
N ARG A 431 10.99 17.41 17.18
CA ARG A 431 10.39 17.42 18.51
C ARG A 431 8.87 17.56 18.44
N ILE A 432 8.34 18.49 17.67
CA ILE A 432 6.89 18.64 17.45
C ILE A 432 6.31 17.35 16.88
N GLN A 433 7.00 16.70 15.94
CA GLN A 433 6.60 15.41 15.39
C GLN A 433 6.46 14.35 16.49
N LYS A 434 7.45 14.26 17.39
CA LYS A 434 7.42 13.33 18.53
C LYS A 434 6.30 13.68 19.51
N GLU A 435 6.06 14.97 19.76
CA GLU A 435 4.96 15.44 20.61
C GLU A 435 3.60 15.07 19.99
N ILE A 436 3.40 15.32 18.70
CA ILE A 436 2.20 14.93 17.95
C ILE A 436 2.05 13.41 17.97
N ALA A 437 3.08 12.65 17.63
CA ALA A 437 3.02 11.20 17.63
C ALA A 437 2.69 10.64 19.02
N ALA A 438 3.18 11.28 20.10
CA ALA A 438 2.83 10.91 21.47
C ALA A 438 1.37 11.24 21.82
N GLN A 439 0.82 12.33 21.31
CA GLN A 439 -0.55 12.79 21.55
C GLN A 439 -1.58 12.06 20.67
N SER A 440 -1.30 11.95 19.37
CA SER A 440 -2.10 11.27 18.35
C SER A 440 -2.15 9.75 18.56
N ARG A 441 -1.25 9.20 19.38
CA ARG A 441 -1.29 7.81 19.87
C ARG A 441 -2.60 7.45 20.57
N LEU A 442 -3.38 8.40 21.08
CA LEU A 442 -4.62 8.16 21.82
C LEU A 442 -5.81 8.97 21.30
N ASP A 443 -5.61 9.79 20.28
CA ASP A 443 -6.64 10.67 19.73
C ASP A 443 -6.10 11.31 18.45
N ASP A 444 -6.42 10.73 17.30
CA ASP A 444 -6.03 11.31 16.01
C ASP A 444 -6.95 12.48 15.63
N SER A 445 -6.63 13.67 16.15
CA SER A 445 -7.35 14.91 15.88
C SER A 445 -6.39 16.00 15.42
N LEU A 446 -6.84 16.82 14.47
CA LEU A 446 -6.09 17.98 13.98
C LEU A 446 -5.73 19.00 15.06
N ARG A 447 -6.37 18.96 16.24
CA ARG A 447 -5.97 19.81 17.39
C ARG A 447 -4.53 19.57 17.85
N HIS A 448 -4.02 18.35 17.73
CA HIS A 448 -2.62 18.05 18.10
C HIS A 448 -1.64 18.61 17.07
N PHE A 449 -2.10 18.76 15.82
CA PHE A 449 -1.35 19.34 14.72
C PHE A 449 -1.34 20.87 14.77
N GLU A 450 -1.93 21.50 15.80
CA GLU A 450 -2.10 22.95 15.84
C GLU A 450 -0.78 23.72 15.78
N LYS A 451 0.31 23.19 16.34
CA LYS A 451 1.64 23.80 16.19
C LYS A 451 2.08 23.85 14.73
N LEU A 452 1.82 22.79 13.96
CA LEU A 452 2.10 22.75 12.52
C LEU A 452 1.13 23.63 11.73
N ASN A 453 -0.16 23.68 12.12
CA ASN A 453 -1.14 24.56 11.49
C ASN A 453 -0.75 26.04 11.65
N ARG A 454 -0.37 26.47 12.87
CA ARG A 454 0.12 27.83 13.18
C ARG A 454 1.36 28.17 12.36
N LEU A 455 2.31 27.24 12.30
CA LEU A 455 3.54 27.41 11.53
C LEU A 455 3.25 27.51 10.03
N PHE A 456 2.35 26.69 9.49
CA PHE A 456 1.93 26.72 8.10
C PHE A 456 1.25 28.05 7.74
N ARG A 457 0.30 28.52 8.57
CA ARG A 457 -0.35 29.83 8.37
C ARG A 457 0.63 31.00 8.40
N SER A 458 1.71 30.88 9.17
CA SER A 458 2.76 31.90 9.28
C SER A 458 3.88 31.77 8.24
N GLY A 459 4.04 30.64 7.56
CA GLY A 459 5.09 30.45 6.54
C GLY A 459 4.80 31.30 5.29
N ILE A 460 5.78 31.60 4.44
CA ILE A 460 5.57 32.45 3.27
C ILE A 460 5.32 31.58 2.03
N ALA A 461 4.33 31.91 1.21
CA ALA A 461 4.08 31.17 -0.03
C ALA A 461 5.28 31.30 -1.00
N PRO A 462 5.80 30.18 -1.54
CA PRO A 462 6.71 30.23 -2.68
C PRO A 462 6.05 30.89 -3.88
N HIS A 463 6.87 31.46 -4.76
CA HIS A 463 6.42 32.11 -5.99
C HIS A 463 7.09 31.50 -7.22
N VAL A 464 6.57 31.83 -8.40
CA VAL A 464 7.21 31.52 -9.67
C VAL A 464 7.75 32.82 -10.25
N SER A 465 9.02 32.81 -10.65
CA SER A 465 9.63 33.94 -11.36
C SER A 465 10.47 33.41 -12.51
N HIS A 466 10.13 33.86 -13.73
CA HIS A 466 10.76 33.43 -14.99
C HIS A 466 10.73 31.89 -15.17
N GLY A 467 9.62 31.26 -14.78
CA GLY A 467 9.38 29.82 -14.86
C GLY A 467 10.16 29.01 -13.83
N LYS A 468 10.68 29.64 -12.77
CA LYS A 468 11.46 29.00 -11.71
C LYS A 468 10.69 29.01 -10.41
N PHE A 469 10.63 27.86 -9.74
CA PHE A 469 10.15 27.76 -8.37
C PHE A 469 11.12 28.49 -7.43
N GLN A 470 10.63 29.48 -6.67
CA GLN A 470 11.46 30.32 -5.80
C GLN A 470 10.83 30.48 -4.41
N GLY A 471 11.63 30.20 -3.38
CA GLY A 471 11.39 30.67 -2.03
C GLY A 471 11.78 32.15 -1.86
N GLN A 472 11.75 32.63 -0.62
CA GLN A 472 12.18 33.95 -0.18
C GLN A 472 13.71 34.11 -0.17
N GLY A 473 14.44 33.00 -0.07
CA GLY A 473 15.91 33.00 -0.01
C GLY A 473 16.59 32.33 -1.21
N LYS A 474 17.89 32.03 -1.07
CA LYS A 474 18.69 31.31 -2.08
C LYS A 474 18.65 29.79 -1.89
N GLY A 475 17.70 29.29 -1.09
CA GLY A 475 17.58 27.86 -0.76
C GLY A 475 17.03 27.03 -1.91
N PHE A 476 17.87 26.73 -2.90
CA PHE A 476 17.63 25.75 -3.96
C PHE A 476 18.83 24.80 -4.08
N ASN A 477 18.61 23.57 -4.55
CA ASN A 477 19.70 22.59 -4.68
C ASN A 477 20.44 22.72 -6.00
N ALA A 478 19.69 22.97 -7.07
CA ALA A 478 20.24 23.11 -8.40
C ALA A 478 19.48 24.17 -9.20
N ARG A 479 20.17 24.72 -10.21
CA ARG A 479 19.56 25.44 -11.32
C ARG A 479 20.25 24.96 -12.56
N PHE A 480 19.72 23.90 -13.13
CA PHE A 480 20.37 23.16 -14.19
C PHE A 480 19.54 23.19 -15.47
N ASP A 481 20.15 23.58 -16.58
CA ASP A 481 19.59 23.41 -17.90
C ASP A 481 20.24 22.16 -18.49
N ALA A 482 19.46 21.12 -18.69
CA ALA A 482 20.00 19.89 -19.22
C ALA A 482 20.34 20.06 -20.71
N PRO A 483 21.51 19.56 -21.16
CA PRO A 483 21.85 19.58 -22.58
C PRO A 483 20.98 18.63 -23.40
N GLU A 484 20.42 17.59 -22.77
CA GLU A 484 19.48 16.66 -23.41
C GLU A 484 18.07 17.27 -23.51
N THR A 485 17.40 16.99 -24.63
CA THR A 485 15.97 17.27 -24.82
C THR A 485 15.13 16.03 -24.51
N LEU A 486 13.91 16.26 -24.05
CA LEU A 486 12.90 15.22 -23.84
C LEU A 486 11.88 15.30 -24.96
N LEU A 487 11.49 14.16 -25.53
CA LEU A 487 10.38 14.14 -26.47
C LEU A 487 9.06 14.25 -25.69
N TRP A 488 8.27 15.28 -25.96
CA TRP A 488 6.95 15.50 -25.41
C TRP A 488 5.94 15.75 -26.52
N TYR A 489 5.14 14.71 -26.84
CA TYR A 489 4.13 14.73 -27.90
C TYR A 489 4.67 15.24 -29.24
N GLY A 490 5.62 14.50 -29.81
CA GLY A 490 6.17 14.79 -31.13
C GLY A 490 7.03 16.05 -31.22
N GLN A 491 7.29 16.74 -30.11
CA GLN A 491 8.17 17.91 -30.04
C GLN A 491 9.24 17.71 -28.97
N GLU A 492 10.46 18.11 -29.29
CA GLU A 492 11.54 18.16 -28.32
C GLU A 492 11.32 19.33 -27.36
N GLU A 493 11.30 19.04 -26.06
CA GLU A 493 11.26 20.02 -24.99
C GLU A 493 12.56 19.95 -24.18
N PRO A 494 13.32 21.05 -24.08
CA PRO A 494 14.50 21.09 -23.22
C PRO A 494 14.08 21.13 -21.76
N CYS A 495 14.75 20.33 -20.92
CA CYS A 495 14.63 20.46 -19.47
C CYS A 495 15.39 21.72 -19.01
N ARG A 496 14.66 22.76 -18.62
CA ARG A 496 15.23 24.05 -18.23
C ARG A 496 14.95 24.39 -16.78
N SER A 497 15.95 24.98 -16.14
CA SER A 497 15.90 25.46 -14.76
C SER A 497 15.49 24.38 -13.77
N PHE A 498 15.94 23.15 -14.03
CA PHE A 498 15.73 22.00 -13.17
C PHE A 498 16.28 22.27 -11.77
N ASP A 499 15.48 21.92 -10.79
CA ASP A 499 15.78 21.98 -9.37
C ASP A 499 15.07 20.84 -8.65
N TYR A 500 15.58 20.44 -7.50
CA TYR A 500 15.00 19.37 -6.71
C TYR A 500 15.16 19.63 -5.23
N TYR A 501 14.29 19.04 -4.43
CA TYR A 501 14.30 19.17 -2.97
C TYR A 501 14.09 17.79 -2.37
N HIS A 502 14.84 17.51 -1.31
CA HIS A 502 14.73 16.27 -0.56
C HIS A 502 13.43 16.26 0.23
N GLY A 503 12.79 15.10 0.34
CA GLY A 503 11.53 14.92 1.04
C GLY A 503 11.74 14.35 2.44
N ALA A 504 10.96 14.82 3.41
CA ALA A 504 10.80 14.13 4.68
C ALA A 504 9.33 14.13 5.11
N THR A 505 8.87 13.04 5.70
CA THR A 505 7.51 12.95 6.25
C THR A 505 7.52 13.45 7.70
N LEU A 506 6.58 14.34 8.05
CA LEU A 506 6.39 14.79 9.43
C LEU A 506 5.41 13.87 10.14
N ASN A 507 4.10 14.10 10.00
CA ASN A 507 3.06 13.28 10.62
C ASN A 507 1.92 13.11 9.63
N LEU A 508 1.31 11.93 9.60
CA LEU A 508 0.05 11.71 8.91
C LEU A 508 -1.15 11.79 9.85
N HIS A 509 -2.30 12.11 9.29
CA HIS A 509 -3.58 12.21 9.98
C HIS A 509 -4.66 11.46 9.18
N LEU A 510 -5.54 10.73 9.87
CA LEU A 510 -6.73 10.13 9.28
C LEU A 510 -7.79 11.22 9.06
N GLY A 511 -7.67 11.96 7.96
CA GLY A 511 -8.46 13.15 7.64
C GLY A 511 -9.97 13.02 7.85
N PHE A 512 -10.53 11.81 7.75
CA PHE A 512 -11.96 11.56 7.93
C PHE A 512 -12.45 11.85 9.35
N GLY A 513 -11.62 11.66 10.38
CA GLY A 513 -12.02 11.66 11.81
C GLY A 513 -12.72 12.94 12.28
N ASP A 514 -12.22 14.12 11.91
CA ASP A 514 -12.68 15.39 12.49
C ASP A 514 -14.02 15.88 11.90
N THR A 515 -14.37 15.51 10.66
CA THR A 515 -15.67 15.91 10.05
C THR A 515 -16.83 15.05 10.57
N LEU A 516 -16.54 13.84 11.04
CA LEU A 516 -17.53 12.91 11.57
C LEU A 516 -17.90 13.23 13.01
N ARG A 517 -16.91 13.71 13.79
CA ARG A 517 -17.09 14.15 15.17
C ARG A 517 -18.11 15.28 15.28
N GLN A 518 -18.16 16.20 14.32
CA GLN A 518 -19.12 17.32 14.33
C GLN A 518 -20.56 16.92 13.94
N GLY A 519 -20.74 15.86 13.15
CA GLY A 519 -22.06 15.46 12.63
C GLY A 519 -22.86 14.47 13.51
N ILE A 520 -22.20 13.80 14.46
CA ILE A 520 -22.83 12.75 15.30
C ILE A 520 -23.76 13.34 16.39
N VAL A 521 -23.56 14.60 16.79
CA VAL A 521 -24.41 15.27 17.80
C VAL A 521 -25.76 15.71 17.21
N GLU A 522 -25.88 15.88 15.88
CA GLU A 522 -27.08 16.44 15.25
C GLU A 522 -27.82 15.51 14.26
N LYS A 523 -27.20 14.42 13.77
CA LYS A 523 -27.82 13.56 12.74
C LYS A 523 -27.94 12.10 13.16
N LEU A 524 -28.79 11.86 14.15
CA LEU A 524 -29.53 10.60 14.30
C LEU A 524 -30.91 10.77 13.69
N GLU A 525 -30.97 10.82 12.35
CA GLU A 525 -32.06 10.25 11.55
C GLU A 525 -31.79 10.48 10.05
N SER A 526 -32.21 9.49 9.25
CA SER A 526 -32.15 9.37 7.79
C SER A 526 -30.83 8.89 7.14
N SER A 527 -31.03 7.86 6.33
CA SER A 527 -30.08 7.09 5.52
C SER A 527 -29.13 7.95 4.67
N SER A 528 -27.83 7.74 4.81
CA SER A 528 -26.84 8.23 3.84
C SER A 528 -25.70 7.24 3.60
N LEU A 529 -25.38 7.10 2.31
CA LEU A 529 -24.43 6.17 1.70
C LEU A 529 -22.97 6.53 2.03
N PHE A 530 -22.16 5.48 2.17
CA PHE A 530 -20.68 5.40 2.15
C PHE A 530 -20.01 6.59 1.41
N PRO A 531 -19.10 7.39 2.00
CA PRO A 531 -18.11 7.11 3.07
C PRO A 531 -18.51 7.58 4.49
N SER A 532 -19.66 8.21 4.70
CA SER A 532 -20.07 8.76 6.00
C SER A 532 -20.46 7.68 7.05
N GLY A 533 -20.89 6.49 6.62
CA GLY A 533 -21.26 5.39 7.53
C GLY A 533 -20.07 4.70 8.21
N LEU A 534 -18.99 4.43 7.48
CA LEU A 534 -17.72 3.88 8.00
C LEU A 534 -17.12 4.77 9.09
N ALA A 535 -17.43 6.04 8.95
CA ALA A 535 -16.83 7.16 9.59
C ALA A 535 -17.62 7.47 10.90
N CYS A 536 -18.95 7.26 10.91
CA CYS A 536 -19.74 7.10 12.15
C CYS A 536 -19.40 5.83 12.94
N LEU A 537 -19.02 4.73 12.28
CA LEU A 537 -18.68 3.45 12.94
C LEU A 537 -17.31 3.49 13.64
N LEU A 538 -16.33 4.22 13.09
CA LEU A 538 -15.05 4.50 13.74
C LEU A 538 -15.15 5.45 14.96
N ALA A 539 -16.28 6.15 15.13
CA ALA A 539 -16.46 7.18 16.15
C ALA A 539 -17.03 6.68 17.49
N LYS A 540 -17.35 5.37 17.62
CA LYS A 540 -17.89 4.83 18.89
C LYS A 540 -16.84 4.64 20.00
N ASP A 541 -15.55 4.76 19.71
CA ASP A 541 -14.52 4.92 20.74
C ASP A 541 -13.67 6.18 20.46
N LEU A 542 -13.94 7.22 21.25
CA LEU A 542 -13.48 8.61 21.05
C LEU A 542 -11.97 8.83 21.33
N ARG A 543 -11.16 7.76 21.37
CA ARG A 543 -9.75 7.77 21.81
C ARG A 543 -8.81 6.83 21.01
N GLY A 544 -9.16 6.40 19.81
CA GLY A 544 -8.32 5.44 19.05
C GLY A 544 -6.95 6.00 18.60
N PRO A 545 -5.86 5.19 18.60
CA PRO A 545 -4.53 5.58 18.12
C PRO A 545 -4.51 5.98 16.65
N ASN A 546 -3.62 6.90 16.28
CA ASN A 546 -3.28 7.23 14.90
C ASN A 546 -2.57 6.04 14.21
N VAL A 547 -3.37 5.06 13.81
CA VAL A 547 -2.91 3.84 13.14
C VAL A 547 -2.49 4.09 11.70
N LEU A 548 -2.90 5.20 11.07
CA LEU A 548 -2.32 5.60 9.78
C LEU A 548 -0.88 6.03 9.92
N ASP A 549 -0.48 6.79 10.95
CA ASP A 549 0.92 7.18 11.18
C ASP A 549 1.76 5.94 11.50
N ALA A 550 1.24 5.00 12.33
CA ALA A 550 1.92 3.74 12.63
C ALA A 550 2.04 2.80 11.41
N VAL A 551 0.99 2.68 10.60
CA VAL A 551 0.98 1.88 9.37
C VAL A 551 1.80 2.54 8.28
N TRP A 552 1.78 3.85 8.12
CA TRP A 552 2.56 4.56 7.11
C TRP A 552 4.05 4.63 7.45
N ALA A 553 4.39 4.86 8.72
CA ALA A 553 5.77 4.73 9.22
C ALA A 553 6.32 3.30 9.00
N SER A 554 5.44 2.29 8.97
CA SER A 554 5.81 0.87 8.83
C SER A 554 5.61 0.26 7.44
N ILE A 555 4.80 0.86 6.56
CA ILE A 555 4.40 0.31 5.24
C ILE A 555 4.58 1.36 4.13
N GLY A 556 4.15 2.61 4.37
CA GLY A 556 4.32 3.72 3.42
C GLY A 556 5.79 4.00 3.09
N ARG A 557 6.66 3.93 4.10
CA ARG A 557 8.14 4.05 3.94
C ARG A 557 8.78 2.94 3.11
N PHE A 558 8.09 1.83 2.85
CA PHE A 558 8.63 0.65 2.15
C PHE A 558 7.98 0.41 0.78
N ILE A 559 6.72 0.81 0.59
CA ILE A 559 6.00 0.64 -0.69
C ILE A 559 6.14 1.88 -1.60
N PHE A 560 6.30 3.09 -1.04
CA PHE A 560 6.49 4.33 -1.79
C PHE A 560 7.73 5.08 -1.27
N PRO A 561 8.95 4.77 -1.76
CA PRO A 561 10.21 5.39 -1.35
C PRO A 561 10.36 6.81 -1.94
N TRP A 562 9.41 7.66 -1.57
CA TRP A 562 9.41 9.07 -1.89
C TRP A 562 10.66 9.73 -1.31
N ALA A 563 11.46 10.35 -2.18
CA ALA A 563 12.70 11.01 -1.84
C ALA A 563 12.59 12.55 -1.91
N GLY A 564 11.41 13.08 -2.30
CA GLY A 564 11.16 14.50 -2.44
C GLY A 564 10.49 14.89 -3.74
N LYS A 565 10.72 16.12 -4.21
CA LYS A 565 10.11 16.65 -5.43
C LYS A 565 11.13 17.40 -6.28
N SER A 566 10.93 17.37 -7.59
CA SER A 566 11.68 18.17 -8.55
C SER A 566 10.77 19.13 -9.29
N PHE A 567 11.34 20.25 -9.74
CA PHE A 567 10.67 21.33 -10.42
C PHE A 567 11.48 21.75 -11.65
N GLU A 568 10.80 22.00 -12.76
CA GLU A 568 11.40 22.53 -13.99
C GLU A 568 10.46 23.56 -14.63
N ARG A 569 11.03 24.39 -15.50
CA ARG A 569 10.24 25.34 -16.27
C ARG A 569 9.32 24.59 -17.22
N ILE A 570 8.03 24.93 -17.19
CA ILE A 570 7.04 24.41 -18.14
C ILE A 570 6.96 25.31 -19.38
N SER A 571 6.74 24.72 -20.56
CA SER A 571 6.46 25.47 -21.79
C SER A 571 5.00 25.91 -21.85
N GLY A 572 4.69 27.00 -22.57
CA GLY A 572 3.30 27.40 -22.81
C GLY A 572 2.49 26.28 -23.49
N ARG A 573 3.12 25.55 -24.41
CA ARG A 573 2.55 24.38 -25.10
C ARG A 573 2.14 23.26 -24.15
N LYS A 574 3.07 22.82 -23.30
CA LYS A 574 2.84 21.75 -22.33
C LYS A 574 1.82 22.17 -21.28
N LEU A 575 1.89 23.42 -20.82
CA LEU A 575 0.94 23.98 -19.85
C LEU A 575 -0.48 24.03 -20.42
N SER A 576 -0.67 24.56 -21.64
CA SER A 576 -1.99 24.68 -22.27
C SER A 576 -2.65 23.32 -22.45
N MET A 577 -1.87 22.28 -22.75
CA MET A 577 -2.37 20.91 -22.83
C MET A 577 -2.72 20.35 -21.44
N LEU A 578 -1.82 20.42 -20.47
CA LEU A 578 -2.06 19.79 -19.16
C LEU A 578 -3.21 20.42 -18.36
N LEU A 579 -3.55 21.70 -18.63
CA LEU A 579 -4.69 22.40 -18.05
C LEU A 579 -5.96 22.36 -18.92
N ASP A 580 -5.94 21.68 -20.07
CA ASP A 580 -7.11 21.60 -20.95
C ASP A 580 -8.16 20.66 -20.37
N GLU A 581 -9.37 21.19 -20.18
CA GLU A 581 -10.54 20.47 -19.65
C GLU A 581 -11.69 20.44 -20.67
N SER A 582 -11.43 20.80 -21.92
CA SER A 582 -12.44 20.92 -22.98
C SER A 582 -13.18 19.59 -23.25
N SER A 583 -14.36 19.65 -23.87
CA SER A 583 -15.13 18.43 -24.17
C SER A 583 -14.54 17.61 -25.33
N ASP A 584 -13.64 18.19 -26.11
CA ASP A 584 -13.05 17.65 -27.35
C ASP A 584 -11.57 17.25 -27.19
N LEU A 585 -11.12 16.92 -25.97
CA LEU A 585 -9.72 16.53 -25.70
C LEU A 585 -9.21 15.37 -26.56
N GLU A 586 -10.06 14.41 -26.90
CA GLU A 586 -9.70 13.26 -27.75
C GLU A 586 -9.39 13.69 -29.20
N GLU A 587 -10.02 14.75 -29.68
CA GLU A 587 -9.75 15.34 -31.01
C GLU A 587 -8.51 16.24 -30.96
N ARG A 588 -8.34 17.01 -29.88
CA ARG A 588 -7.23 17.95 -29.70
C ARG A 588 -5.89 17.27 -29.44
N TYR A 589 -5.88 16.20 -28.64
CA TYR A 589 -4.68 15.51 -28.17
C TYR A 589 -4.83 13.99 -28.29
N PRO A 590 -5.04 13.44 -29.51
CA PRO A 590 -5.39 12.03 -29.71
C PRO A 590 -4.35 11.07 -29.14
N GLU A 591 -3.06 11.41 -29.26
CA GLU A 591 -1.96 10.59 -28.73
C GLU A 591 -1.97 10.55 -27.18
N ARG A 592 -2.09 11.70 -26.51
CA ARG A 592 -2.12 11.76 -25.03
C ARG A 592 -3.33 11.04 -24.47
N VAL A 593 -4.50 11.23 -25.09
CA VAL A 593 -5.72 10.53 -24.68
C VAL A 593 -5.62 9.02 -24.92
N ALA A 594 -4.98 8.59 -26.01
CA ALA A 594 -4.71 7.18 -26.25
C ALA A 594 -3.76 6.58 -25.21
N GLU A 595 -2.71 7.29 -24.81
CA GLU A 595 -1.82 6.87 -23.71
C GLU A 595 -2.59 6.72 -22.39
N LEU A 596 -3.39 7.72 -22.00
CA LEU A 596 -4.22 7.67 -20.79
C LEU A 596 -5.19 6.48 -20.80
N ARG A 597 -5.77 6.18 -21.97
CA ARG A 597 -6.69 5.06 -22.16
C ARG A 597 -5.98 3.72 -22.06
N ASN A 598 -4.80 3.61 -22.64
CA ASN A 598 -4.05 2.37 -22.77
C ASN A 598 -3.23 2.05 -21.51
N HIS A 599 -2.94 3.04 -20.67
CA HIS A 599 -2.21 2.85 -19.44
C HIS A 599 -3.18 2.59 -18.25
N PRO A 600 -3.15 1.41 -17.60
CA PRO A 600 -4.15 1.04 -16.60
C PRO A 600 -4.23 1.99 -15.40
N ALA A 601 -3.10 2.53 -14.96
CA ALA A 601 -3.05 3.44 -13.82
C ALA A 601 -3.73 4.80 -14.06
N SER A 602 -3.80 5.27 -15.31
CA SER A 602 -4.41 6.56 -15.64
C SER A 602 -5.90 6.49 -15.94
N TRP A 603 -6.54 5.35 -15.67
CA TRP A 603 -7.99 5.19 -15.84
C TRP A 603 -8.84 6.25 -15.13
N PRO A 604 -8.52 6.69 -13.90
CA PRO A 604 -9.26 7.78 -13.26
C PRO A 604 -9.25 9.07 -14.10
N HIS A 605 -8.11 9.42 -14.69
CA HIS A 605 -7.95 10.59 -15.54
C HIS A 605 -8.60 10.41 -16.91
N TYR A 606 -8.49 9.23 -17.52
CA TYR A 606 -9.23 8.93 -18.76
C TYR A 606 -10.75 8.96 -18.54
N ASP A 607 -11.22 8.63 -17.33
CA ASP A 607 -12.62 8.79 -16.97
C ASP A 607 -13.06 10.26 -16.95
N LEU A 608 -12.18 11.17 -16.51
CA LEU A 608 -12.42 12.62 -16.62
C LEU A 608 -12.55 13.04 -18.09
N VAL A 609 -11.68 12.55 -18.98
CA VAL A 609 -11.77 12.83 -20.43
C VAL A 609 -13.14 12.44 -20.98
N LYS A 610 -13.64 11.23 -20.66
CA LYS A 610 -14.98 10.79 -21.09
C LYS A 610 -16.10 11.65 -20.50
N LYS A 611 -15.97 12.07 -19.25
CA LYS A 611 -16.98 12.91 -18.57
C LYS A 611 -17.04 14.32 -19.15
N ASN A 612 -15.89 14.90 -19.48
CA ASN A 612 -15.81 16.20 -20.15
C ASN A 612 -16.46 16.11 -21.55
N ARG A 613 -16.17 15.04 -22.30
CA ARG A 613 -16.83 14.77 -23.60
C ARG A 613 -18.35 14.69 -23.49
N ASN A 614 -18.86 14.09 -22.42
CA ASN A 614 -20.28 13.98 -22.16
C ASN A 614 -20.89 15.26 -21.53
N ARG A 615 -20.11 16.34 -21.41
CA ARG A 615 -20.52 17.61 -20.78
C ARG A 615 -21.12 17.40 -19.39
N PHE A 616 -20.48 16.53 -18.60
CA PHE A 616 -20.87 16.30 -17.21
C PHE A 616 -20.88 17.61 -16.41
N TRP A 617 -19.91 18.49 -16.69
CA TRP A 617 -19.86 19.85 -16.17
C TRP A 617 -20.44 20.84 -17.18
N THR A 618 -21.21 21.80 -16.69
CA THR A 618 -21.80 22.88 -17.50
C THR A 618 -21.04 24.19 -17.39
N GLY A 619 -20.22 24.37 -16.34
CA GLY A 619 -19.35 25.53 -16.17
C GLY A 619 -18.07 25.39 -16.98
N GLU A 620 -17.60 26.49 -17.57
CA GLU A 620 -16.27 26.57 -18.20
C GLU A 620 -15.19 26.78 -17.13
N GLY A 621 -14.04 26.09 -17.27
CA GLY A 621 -12.86 26.35 -16.44
C GLY A 621 -12.27 27.76 -16.67
N PRO A 622 -11.42 28.27 -15.78
CA PRO A 622 -10.91 29.64 -15.83
C PRO A 622 -10.05 29.92 -17.07
N TYR A 623 -9.50 28.87 -17.68
CA TYR A 623 -8.67 28.96 -18.89
C TYR A 623 -9.42 28.67 -20.19
N ALA A 624 -10.69 28.29 -20.13
CA ALA A 624 -11.45 27.83 -21.31
C ALA A 624 -11.45 28.85 -22.45
N ARG A 625 -11.54 30.16 -22.15
CA ARG A 625 -11.54 31.22 -23.17
C ARG A 625 -10.28 31.23 -24.04
N TYR A 626 -9.14 30.83 -23.50
CA TYR A 626 -7.84 30.79 -24.19
C TYR A 626 -7.59 29.46 -24.93
N LEU A 627 -8.56 28.54 -24.86
CA LEU A 627 -8.55 27.25 -25.55
C LEU A 627 -9.62 27.19 -26.65
N LYS A 628 -10.50 28.20 -26.75
CA LYS A 628 -11.59 28.24 -27.75
C LYS A 628 -11.09 28.29 -29.19
N SER A 629 -9.94 28.91 -29.43
CA SER A 629 -9.35 29.03 -30.76
C SER A 629 -8.78 27.71 -31.30
N GLY A 630 -8.36 26.80 -30.41
CA GLY A 630 -7.82 25.50 -30.77
C GLY A 630 -6.79 25.01 -29.75
N SER A 631 -6.12 23.89 -30.07
CA SER A 631 -4.96 23.43 -29.32
C SER A 631 -3.70 24.18 -29.76
N TRP A 632 -2.64 24.15 -28.95
CA TRP A 632 -1.39 24.85 -29.27
C TRP A 632 -0.86 24.54 -30.67
N ASP A 633 -0.90 23.25 -31.03
CA ASP A 633 -0.41 22.74 -32.32
C ASP A 633 -1.43 22.88 -33.46
N SER A 634 -2.68 23.22 -33.16
CA SER A 634 -3.76 23.29 -34.15
C SER A 634 -4.81 24.35 -33.79
N GLY A 635 -4.76 25.49 -34.49
CA GLY A 635 -5.79 26.53 -34.43
C GLY A 635 -5.63 27.59 -33.35
N MET A 636 -4.82 27.38 -32.31
CA MET A 636 -4.60 28.40 -31.27
C MET A 636 -3.96 29.67 -31.83
N THR A 637 -4.54 30.82 -31.48
CA THR A 637 -4.04 32.14 -31.91
C THR A 637 -2.70 32.50 -31.27
N GLU A 638 -1.96 33.42 -31.88
CA GLU A 638 -0.70 33.89 -31.30
C GLU A 638 -0.93 34.68 -30.00
N GLU A 639 -2.06 35.36 -29.86
CA GLU A 639 -2.47 36.04 -28.63
C GLU A 639 -2.67 35.04 -27.47
N ASP A 640 -3.35 33.92 -27.74
CA ASP A 640 -3.56 32.84 -26.76
C ASP A 640 -2.24 32.13 -26.42
N LYS A 641 -1.38 31.85 -27.41
CA LYS A 641 -0.03 31.29 -27.16
C LYS A 641 0.82 32.23 -26.30
N ALA A 642 0.75 33.54 -26.57
CA ALA A 642 1.45 34.54 -25.76
C ALA A 642 0.90 34.59 -24.33
N PHE A 643 -0.42 34.38 -24.14
CA PHE A 643 -1.00 34.21 -22.80
C PHE A 643 -0.42 32.99 -22.09
N TRP A 644 -0.42 31.83 -22.73
CA TRP A 644 0.10 30.59 -22.13
C TRP A 644 1.60 30.65 -21.82
N ASN A 645 2.40 31.31 -22.66
CA ASN A 645 3.81 31.57 -22.36
C ASN A 645 3.97 32.45 -21.12
N ARG A 646 3.16 33.52 -20.97
CA ARG A 646 3.19 34.37 -19.77
C ARG A 646 2.73 33.61 -18.52
N GLU A 647 1.69 32.79 -18.61
CA GLU A 647 1.24 31.95 -17.49
C GLU A 647 2.34 30.96 -17.07
N ALA A 648 2.99 30.31 -18.02
CA ALA A 648 4.09 29.39 -17.77
C ALA A 648 5.32 30.09 -17.15
N GLU A 649 5.57 31.35 -17.50
CA GLU A 649 6.68 32.11 -16.93
C GLU A 649 6.40 32.68 -15.54
N ASN A 650 5.16 33.03 -15.24
CA ASN A 650 4.84 33.81 -14.04
C ASN A 650 4.13 33.02 -12.94
N SER A 651 3.48 31.90 -13.29
CA SER A 651 2.53 31.26 -12.36
C SER A 651 2.79 29.78 -12.17
N TRP A 652 3.34 29.09 -13.17
CA TRP A 652 3.39 27.62 -13.20
C TRP A 652 4.80 27.04 -13.34
N VAL A 653 4.98 25.85 -12.78
CA VAL A 653 6.14 24.97 -13.01
C VAL A 653 5.67 23.54 -13.23
N PHE A 654 6.46 22.76 -13.94
CA PHE A 654 6.26 21.33 -14.06
C PHE A 654 7.01 20.62 -12.94
N GLY A 655 6.36 19.66 -12.28
CA GLY A 655 6.97 18.96 -11.16
C GLY A 655 6.86 17.44 -11.28
N ASN A 656 7.82 16.76 -10.65
CA ASN A 656 7.81 15.31 -10.50
C ASN A 656 8.08 14.94 -9.04
N ASN A 657 7.42 13.90 -8.55
CA ASN A 657 7.89 13.22 -7.36
C ASN A 657 9.15 12.42 -7.72
N ILE A 658 10.15 12.46 -6.84
CA ILE A 658 11.41 11.72 -7.02
C ILE A 658 11.46 10.53 -6.07
N GLN A 659 12.10 9.44 -6.48
CA GLN A 659 12.22 8.22 -5.68
C GLN A 659 13.68 7.75 -5.60
N ASP A 660 14.09 7.27 -4.43
CA ASP A 660 15.44 6.76 -4.20
C ASP A 660 15.62 5.29 -4.62
N SER A 661 16.83 4.76 -4.46
CA SER A 661 17.21 3.42 -4.93
C SER A 661 16.37 2.27 -4.38
N ARG A 662 15.62 2.46 -3.29
CA ARG A 662 14.70 1.44 -2.76
C ARG A 662 13.61 1.08 -3.76
N ILE A 663 13.27 1.98 -4.68
CA ILE A 663 12.23 1.75 -5.69
C ILE A 663 12.62 0.70 -6.74
N LEU A 664 13.91 0.45 -6.91
CA LEU A 664 14.41 -0.42 -7.98
C LEU A 664 13.95 -1.86 -7.84
N ALA A 665 13.67 -2.32 -6.62
CA ALA A 665 13.10 -3.65 -6.36
C ALA A 665 11.65 -3.78 -6.91
N ALA A 666 10.95 -2.66 -7.13
CA ALA A 666 9.60 -2.60 -7.65
C ALA A 666 9.53 -1.88 -9.02
N ASP A 667 10.66 -1.71 -9.72
CA ASP A 667 10.76 -0.83 -10.91
C ASP A 667 9.74 -1.17 -12.00
N GLN A 668 9.58 -2.47 -12.30
CA GLN A 668 8.64 -2.94 -13.31
C GLN A 668 7.18 -2.68 -12.89
N GLY A 669 6.86 -2.90 -11.61
CA GLY A 669 5.55 -2.58 -11.05
C GLY A 669 5.25 -1.10 -11.18
N MET A 670 6.20 -0.23 -10.81
CA MET A 670 6.03 1.22 -10.89
C MET A 670 5.83 1.73 -12.31
N ARG A 671 6.53 1.16 -13.31
CA ARG A 671 6.28 1.45 -14.73
C ARG A 671 4.86 1.13 -15.17
N MET A 672 4.20 0.15 -14.56
CA MET A 672 2.78 -0.17 -14.83
C MET A 672 1.82 0.70 -14.02
N LEU A 673 2.27 1.21 -12.86
CA LEU A 673 1.46 1.97 -11.91
C LEU A 673 1.50 3.47 -12.15
N ASP A 674 2.44 3.97 -12.91
CA ASP A 674 2.58 5.37 -13.20
C ASP A 674 3.09 5.56 -14.62
N MET A 675 2.22 6.11 -15.46
CA MET A 675 2.53 6.35 -16.87
C MET A 675 3.67 7.36 -17.06
N ASN A 676 3.95 8.15 -16.03
CA ASN A 676 4.99 9.18 -16.06
C ASN A 676 6.28 8.68 -15.39
N TYR A 677 6.33 7.42 -14.94
CA TYR A 677 7.47 6.86 -14.24
C TYR A 677 8.64 6.60 -15.20
N SER A 678 9.77 7.25 -14.92
CA SER A 678 10.93 7.23 -15.79
C SER A 678 12.24 7.35 -14.98
N PRO A 679 13.36 6.83 -15.51
CA PRO A 679 14.67 7.24 -15.03
C PRO A 679 14.89 8.73 -15.34
N PRO A 680 15.62 9.47 -14.49
CA PRO A 680 16.08 10.80 -14.84
C PRO A 680 16.96 10.75 -16.09
N ILE A 681 17.00 11.85 -16.85
CA ILE A 681 17.98 11.98 -17.93
C ILE A 681 19.41 11.91 -17.37
N PRO A 682 20.39 11.43 -18.15
CA PRO A 682 21.73 11.12 -17.63
C PRO A 682 22.40 12.29 -16.90
N SER A 683 22.31 13.51 -17.44
CA SER A 683 22.87 14.70 -16.81
C SER A 683 22.22 15.05 -15.46
N ILE A 684 20.91 14.85 -15.31
CA ILE A 684 20.20 15.00 -14.04
C ILE A 684 20.61 13.90 -13.07
N GLN A 685 20.72 12.65 -13.52
CA GLN A 685 21.19 11.56 -12.65
C GLN A 685 22.60 11.84 -12.12
N GLN A 686 23.52 12.29 -12.98
CA GLN A 686 24.87 12.65 -12.56
C GLN A 686 24.88 13.80 -11.55
N LEU A 687 24.02 14.80 -11.75
CA LEU A 687 23.85 15.92 -10.82
C LEU A 687 23.38 15.41 -9.44
N THR A 688 22.40 14.50 -9.41
CA THR A 688 21.79 14.04 -8.16
C THR A 688 22.66 13.05 -7.42
N ASP A 689 23.45 12.24 -8.14
CA ASP A 689 24.48 11.35 -7.60
C ASP A 689 25.56 12.10 -6.79
N SER A 690 25.76 13.40 -7.07
CA SER A 690 26.66 14.27 -6.31
C SER A 690 26.02 14.87 -5.04
N GLY A 691 24.71 14.72 -4.88
CA GLY A 691 23.93 15.23 -3.76
C GLY A 691 23.99 14.33 -2.52
N PRO A 692 23.53 14.83 -1.36
CA PRO A 692 23.54 14.08 -0.10
C PRO A 692 22.56 12.89 -0.07
N SER A 693 21.52 12.91 -0.90
CA SER A 693 20.54 11.83 -1.03
C SER A 693 20.11 11.71 -2.50
N PRO A 694 20.73 10.82 -3.29
CA PRO A 694 20.45 10.70 -4.71
C PRO A 694 19.10 10.02 -4.94
N PHE A 695 18.34 10.53 -5.92
CA PHE A 695 17.17 9.85 -6.46
C PHE A 695 17.52 9.20 -7.79
N VAL A 696 16.87 8.08 -8.10
CA VAL A 696 17.13 7.27 -9.30
C VAL A 696 15.93 7.19 -10.24
N ARG A 697 14.78 7.73 -9.83
CA ARG A 697 13.52 7.72 -10.58
C ARG A 697 12.74 9.00 -10.38
N GLN A 698 11.95 9.32 -11.40
CA GLN A 698 10.94 10.37 -11.40
C GLN A 698 9.60 9.74 -11.74
N GLY A 699 8.53 10.25 -11.14
CA GLY A 699 7.16 9.81 -11.42
C GLY A 699 6.15 10.74 -10.78
N TYR A 700 4.87 10.46 -10.97
CA TYR A 700 3.73 11.21 -10.44
C TYR A 700 3.89 12.71 -10.73
N ILE A 701 3.76 13.06 -12.01
CA ILE A 701 3.88 14.45 -12.43
C ILE A 701 2.77 15.28 -11.77
N PHE A 702 3.08 16.55 -11.51
CA PHE A 702 2.14 17.53 -11.02
C PHE A 702 2.40 18.89 -11.64
N LEU A 703 1.38 19.74 -11.59
CA LEU A 703 1.53 21.15 -11.92
C LEU A 703 1.65 21.95 -10.63
N GLY A 704 2.79 22.60 -10.46
CA GLY A 704 3.02 23.54 -9.37
C GLY A 704 2.51 24.92 -9.77
N VAL A 705 1.73 25.57 -8.91
CA VAL A 705 1.20 26.90 -9.16
C VAL A 705 1.36 27.82 -7.96
N ALA A 706 1.93 29.00 -8.22
CA ALA A 706 2.06 30.05 -7.22
C ALA A 706 0.75 30.82 -7.05
N ASP A 707 0.73 31.67 -6.03
CA ASP A 707 -0.30 32.69 -5.89
C ASP A 707 -1.73 32.13 -5.79
N ARG A 708 -1.90 31.06 -5.01
CA ARG A 708 -3.21 30.48 -4.69
C ARG A 708 -3.61 30.75 -3.26
N GLU A 709 -4.91 30.80 -3.03
CA GLU A 709 -5.48 30.78 -1.70
C GLU A 709 -5.56 29.34 -1.21
N SER A 710 -5.33 29.14 0.08
CA SER A 710 -5.46 27.83 0.73
C SER A 710 -6.89 27.33 0.60
N ILE A 711 -7.06 26.11 0.08
CA ILE A 711 -8.36 25.44 -0.02
C ILE A 711 -8.86 24.92 1.33
N LEU A 712 -7.97 24.75 2.31
CA LEU A 712 -8.35 24.32 3.66
C LEU A 712 -8.90 25.49 4.49
N PRO A 713 -10.15 25.42 4.98
CA PRO A 713 -10.75 26.50 5.77
C PRO A 713 -9.97 26.84 7.05
N MET A 714 -9.31 25.85 7.66
CA MET A 714 -8.51 26.03 8.88
C MET A 714 -7.31 26.98 8.72
N ASN A 715 -6.91 27.26 7.48
CA ASN A 715 -5.83 28.20 7.16
C ASN A 715 -6.36 29.62 6.93
N ASN A 716 -7.68 29.84 6.88
CA ASN A 716 -8.30 31.11 6.52
C ASN A 716 -9.08 31.71 7.71
N ASP A 717 -9.35 33.02 7.65
CA ASP A 717 -10.20 33.73 8.63
C ASP A 717 -11.03 34.84 7.96
N GLY A 718 -12.31 34.56 7.68
CA GLY A 718 -13.19 35.50 6.97
C GLY A 718 -12.59 35.93 5.63
N GLU A 719 -12.32 37.23 5.50
CA GLU A 719 -11.69 37.86 4.32
C GLU A 719 -10.17 37.66 4.25
N LYS A 720 -9.51 37.25 5.34
CA LYS A 720 -8.06 36.96 5.34
C LYS A 720 -7.82 35.54 4.82
N LYS A 721 -7.33 35.45 3.59
CA LYS A 721 -7.02 34.18 2.91
C LYS A 721 -5.52 33.89 2.95
N LYS A 722 -5.16 32.65 3.30
CA LYS A 722 -3.77 32.22 3.34
C LYS A 722 -3.27 31.99 1.92
N ARG A 723 -2.16 32.63 1.56
CA ARG A 723 -1.48 32.38 0.28
C ARG A 723 -0.62 31.13 0.39
N VAL A 724 -0.65 30.29 -0.64
CA VAL A 724 0.10 29.03 -0.72
C VAL A 724 0.58 28.78 -2.14
N PHE A 725 1.57 27.90 -2.26
CA PHE A 725 1.91 27.26 -3.52
C PHE A 725 1.20 25.91 -3.59
N GLN A 726 0.51 25.60 -4.69
CA GLN A 726 -0.28 24.38 -4.83
C GLN A 726 0.35 23.37 -5.79
N PHE A 727 0.27 22.08 -5.48
CA PHE A 727 0.56 20.99 -6.41
C PHE A 727 -0.75 20.35 -6.88
N HIS A 728 -1.01 20.41 -8.18
CA HIS A 728 -2.20 19.83 -8.80
C HIS A 728 -1.87 18.51 -9.51
N TYR A 729 -2.53 17.43 -9.10
CA TYR A 729 -2.41 16.09 -9.70
C TYR A 729 -3.66 15.66 -10.47
N ARG A 730 -4.71 16.48 -10.46
CA ARG A 730 -6.08 16.07 -10.78
C ARG A 730 -6.54 16.40 -12.20
N TYR A 731 -5.82 17.26 -12.93
CA TYR A 731 -6.17 17.63 -14.29
C TYR A 731 -6.13 16.41 -15.23
N PRO A 732 -7.08 16.30 -16.19
CA PRO A 732 -7.30 15.09 -16.96
C PRO A 732 -6.07 14.62 -17.76
N LEU A 733 -5.23 15.55 -18.25
CA LEU A 733 -4.07 15.19 -19.06
C LEU A 733 -2.78 14.93 -18.26
N ILE A 734 -2.80 15.08 -16.93
CA ILE A 734 -1.68 14.73 -16.05
C ILE A 734 -1.46 13.22 -16.02
N GLY A 735 -2.53 12.45 -15.74
CA GLY A 735 -2.44 11.01 -15.55
C GLY A 735 -1.74 10.60 -14.24
N GLY A 736 -2.17 9.48 -13.65
CA GLY A 736 -1.57 8.94 -12.43
C GLY A 736 -2.53 8.01 -11.69
N PRO A 737 -2.03 7.10 -10.86
CA PRO A 737 -2.87 6.13 -10.16
C PRO A 737 -3.71 6.79 -9.07
N ALA A 738 -4.80 6.11 -8.70
CA ALA A 738 -5.42 6.36 -7.41
C ALA A 738 -4.48 5.86 -6.28
N PRO A 739 -4.37 6.59 -5.15
CA PRO A 739 -5.15 7.77 -4.78
C PRO A 739 -4.57 9.11 -5.25
N ILE A 740 -3.38 9.15 -5.86
CA ILE A 740 -2.67 10.39 -6.22
C ILE A 740 -3.51 11.31 -7.11
N GLY A 741 -4.33 10.76 -8.02
CA GLY A 741 -5.29 11.56 -8.82
C GLY A 741 -6.40 12.27 -8.02
N LEU A 742 -6.48 12.06 -6.69
CA LEU A 742 -7.38 12.75 -5.76
C LEU A 742 -6.64 13.76 -4.87
N CYS A 743 -5.32 13.84 -5.00
CA CYS A 743 -4.45 14.66 -4.18
C CYS A 743 -4.38 16.11 -4.69
N LEU A 744 -4.27 17.04 -3.75
CA LEU A 744 -3.83 18.41 -3.94
C LEU A 744 -2.91 18.72 -2.76
N ASP A 745 -1.70 19.21 -3.00
CA ASP A 745 -0.81 19.59 -1.90
C ASP A 745 -0.73 21.11 -1.81
N GLU A 746 -0.50 21.64 -0.61
CA GLU A 746 -0.20 23.06 -0.38
C GLU A 746 1.16 23.21 0.30
N LEU A 747 1.93 24.23 -0.08
CA LEU A 747 3.30 24.42 0.38
C LEU A 747 3.54 25.87 0.81
N VAL A 748 4.25 26.04 1.92
CA VAL A 748 4.83 27.31 2.39
C VAL A 748 6.31 27.12 2.73
N GLU A 749 7.10 28.18 2.65
CA GLU A 749 8.47 28.21 3.17
C GLU A 749 8.46 28.73 4.61
N ILE A 750 9.16 28.04 5.51
CA ILE A 750 9.21 28.41 6.95
C ILE A 750 10.60 28.85 7.39
N ALA A 751 11.63 28.48 6.63
CA ALA A 751 12.99 28.98 6.74
C ALA A 751 13.66 28.84 5.37
N GLU A 752 14.73 29.60 5.11
CA GLU A 752 15.41 29.59 3.81
C GLU A 752 15.80 28.16 3.38
N GLY A 753 15.15 27.65 2.33
CA GLY A 753 15.36 26.31 1.79
C GLY A 753 14.70 25.16 2.56
N LEU A 754 13.80 25.47 3.50
CA LEU A 754 12.98 24.51 4.25
C LEU A 754 11.50 24.85 4.10
N PHE A 755 10.79 23.98 3.43
CA PHE A 755 9.37 24.15 3.13
C PHE A 755 8.51 23.16 3.90
N LEU A 756 7.36 23.64 4.39
CA LEU A 756 6.35 22.86 5.06
C LEU A 756 5.16 22.66 4.13
N GLY A 757 4.83 21.41 3.85
CA GLY A 757 3.74 21.02 2.97
C GLY A 757 2.59 20.37 3.74
N GLN A 758 1.37 20.61 3.26
CA GLN A 758 0.13 19.94 3.66
C GLN A 758 -0.26 18.95 2.57
N LEU A 759 -0.46 17.69 2.95
CA LEU A 759 -0.94 16.61 2.09
C LEU A 759 -2.47 16.56 2.15
N ILE A 760 -3.16 16.84 1.05
CA ILE A 760 -4.62 17.00 1.06
C ILE A 760 -5.26 16.07 0.02
N TYR A 761 -6.36 15.43 0.39
CA TYR A 761 -7.12 14.55 -0.51
C TYR A 761 -8.59 14.95 -0.56
N SER A 762 -9.17 14.84 -1.76
CA SER A 762 -10.62 14.82 -1.94
C SER A 762 -11.19 13.60 -1.24
N THR A 763 -12.21 13.81 -0.40
CA THR A 763 -12.90 12.71 0.29
C THR A 763 -14.17 12.27 -0.40
N VAL A 764 -14.45 12.86 -1.57
CA VAL A 764 -15.61 12.57 -2.40
C VAL A 764 -15.13 12.05 -3.77
N PRO A 765 -14.57 10.83 -3.83
CA PRO A 765 -13.92 10.31 -5.04
C PRO A 765 -14.89 10.13 -6.23
N GLN A 766 -16.20 10.11 -5.98
CA GLN A 766 -17.23 10.04 -7.00
C GLN A 766 -17.43 11.36 -7.76
N ILE A 767 -17.05 12.51 -7.17
CA ILE A 767 -17.15 13.81 -7.84
C ILE A 767 -15.89 13.97 -8.71
N PRO A 768 -16.04 13.99 -10.05
CA PRO A 768 -14.92 14.18 -10.97
C PRO A 768 -14.22 15.53 -10.73
N PHE A 769 -12.93 15.64 -11.03
CA PHE A 769 -12.27 16.94 -10.95
C PHE A 769 -12.67 17.84 -12.13
N HIS A 770 -12.92 19.11 -11.85
CA HIS A 770 -13.01 20.20 -12.83
C HIS A 770 -12.70 21.52 -12.13
N SER A 771 -11.89 22.38 -12.74
CA SER A 771 -11.42 23.62 -12.13
C SER A 771 -12.51 24.68 -11.89
N SER A 772 -13.67 24.56 -12.54
CA SER A 772 -14.82 25.45 -12.32
C SER A 772 -15.65 25.09 -11.09
N VAL A 773 -15.43 23.93 -10.49
CA VAL A 773 -16.21 23.44 -9.34
C VAL A 773 -15.61 24.06 -8.08
N ASP A 774 -16.47 24.52 -7.16
CA ASP A 774 -16.03 25.05 -5.88
C ASP A 774 -15.20 23.98 -5.14
N PRO A 775 -13.95 24.28 -4.73
CA PRO A 775 -13.12 23.35 -3.95
C PRO A 775 -13.83 22.72 -2.75
N ALA A 776 -14.79 23.42 -2.13
CA ALA A 776 -15.57 22.90 -1.01
C ALA A 776 -16.42 21.66 -1.37
N GLU A 777 -16.84 21.51 -2.63
CA GLU A 777 -17.62 20.35 -3.08
C GLU A 777 -16.81 19.04 -3.03
N TYR A 778 -15.49 19.12 -3.19
CA TYR A 778 -14.59 17.97 -3.07
C TYR A 778 -14.36 17.51 -1.63
N LYS A 779 -14.79 18.32 -0.64
CA LYS A 779 -14.60 18.09 0.79
C LYS A 779 -13.16 17.67 1.10
N TYR A 780 -12.22 18.49 0.63
CA TYR A 780 -10.81 18.27 0.87
C TYR A 780 -10.51 18.19 2.37
N GLN A 781 -9.69 17.23 2.75
CA GLN A 781 -9.24 17.05 4.13
C GLN A 781 -7.72 16.92 4.17
N LEU A 782 -7.13 17.39 5.27
CA LEU A 782 -5.72 17.27 5.56
C LEU A 782 -5.40 15.83 5.98
N PHE A 783 -4.44 15.19 5.31
CA PHE A 783 -3.97 13.85 5.61
C PHE A 783 -2.57 13.82 6.22
N GLY A 784 -1.91 14.97 6.34
CA GLY A 784 -0.62 15.05 7.01
C GLY A 784 0.25 16.21 6.55
N TYR A 785 1.47 16.20 7.05
CA TYR A 785 2.50 17.17 6.75
C TYR A 785 3.75 16.50 6.18
N PHE A 786 4.41 17.18 5.25
CA PHE A 786 5.69 16.80 4.70
C PHE A 786 6.64 18.00 4.64
N LEU A 787 7.93 17.74 4.45
CA LEU A 787 8.96 18.75 4.28
C LEU A 787 9.60 18.60 2.91
N LEU A 788 9.99 19.74 2.34
CA LEU A 788 10.97 19.81 1.26
C LEU A 788 12.22 20.53 1.78
N LEU A 789 13.38 19.94 1.55
CA LEU A 789 14.65 20.38 2.13
C LEU A 789 15.69 20.61 1.03
N ASP A 790 16.44 21.71 1.14
CA ASP A 790 17.68 21.87 0.40
C ASP A 790 18.82 20.97 0.95
N ASN A 791 19.98 20.98 0.30
CA ASN A 791 21.10 20.09 0.57
C ASN A 791 21.71 20.34 1.95
N ALA A 792 21.67 21.58 2.45
CA ALA A 792 22.17 21.87 3.80
C ALA A 792 21.21 21.31 4.84
N TRP A 793 19.90 21.49 4.64
CA TRP A 793 18.88 20.91 5.50
C TRP A 793 18.86 19.38 5.44
N GLU A 794 19.08 18.77 4.28
CA GLU A 794 19.16 17.31 4.14
C GLU A 794 20.37 16.73 4.89
N ARG A 795 21.54 17.37 4.80
CA ARG A 795 22.71 16.95 5.60
C ARG A 795 22.43 17.03 7.08
N HIS A 796 21.75 18.09 7.52
CA HIS A 796 21.34 18.23 8.92
C HIS A 796 20.34 17.15 9.33
N ARG A 797 19.34 16.87 8.49
CA ARG A 797 18.38 15.77 8.66
C ARG A 797 19.09 14.43 8.85
N GLN A 798 20.11 14.17 8.03
CA GLN A 798 21.00 13.00 8.11
C GLN A 798 21.78 12.91 9.40
N ALA A 799 22.36 14.03 9.84
CA ALA A 799 23.11 14.11 11.09
C ALA A 799 22.23 13.79 12.30
N ILE A 800 21.04 14.39 12.40
CA ILE A 800 20.12 14.20 13.54
C ILE A 800 19.28 12.91 13.46
N GLY A 801 19.37 12.16 12.35
CA GLY A 801 18.61 10.93 12.14
C GLY A 801 17.10 11.14 12.00
N PHE A 802 16.68 12.32 11.53
CA PHE A 802 15.26 12.67 11.44
C PHE A 802 14.61 12.06 10.19
N ASP A 803 13.62 11.19 10.38
CA ASP A 803 12.92 10.49 9.29
C ASP A 803 13.87 9.64 8.42
N ILE A 804 14.89 9.02 9.04
CA ILE A 804 15.88 8.17 8.37
C ILE A 804 15.84 6.78 8.96
N ASN A 805 15.59 5.80 8.09
CA ASN A 805 15.76 4.39 8.43
C ASN A 805 17.25 4.04 8.25
N ARG A 806 18.06 4.19 9.30
CA ARG A 806 19.43 3.64 9.29
C ARG A 806 19.33 2.10 9.30
N PRO A 807 20.14 1.39 8.48
CA PRO A 807 20.16 -0.07 8.44
C PRO A 807 20.57 -0.71 9.77
#